data_AF-A0A1Z5JL71-F1
#
_entry.id   AF-A0A1Z5JL71-F1
#
_cell.length_a   1.000
_cell.length_b   1.000
_cell.length_c   1.000
_cell.angle_alpha   90.00
_cell.angle_beta   90.00
_cell.angle_gamma   90.00
#
_symmetry.space_group_name_H-M   'P 1'
#
loop_
_entity.id
_entity.type
_entity.pdbx_description
1 polymer ?
#
loop_
_entity_poly.entity_id
_entity_poly.type
_entity_poly.pdbx_seq_one_letter_code
_entity_poly.pdbx_strand_id
1 'polypeptide(L)'
;MSALLHLQKECPSAKIAVVDPIQKPTKHQNVDIFSDKAARLDPVQHLVYLDANTALFYKHAVLLATGARGAPPPTYLVDERAKERLLEVRPTSWTTGIASQSVNDIRKTITERARQGESIGILGSGWEALDLAVLASLSSRKPSRTHIFYGSSIPLGRAVPSYLGSLITKRLKSKGIYIHDQTMIRYLSCPHHEEDSQNDGVPFDIYTANSNDFMDTKKTTLHWLVVAPEVSGPSGCASLATNEVPPHLVDSSEGRPWYQTWANLSRMTSSDPSWIVCFKDDGRILVNSELSACTGVFAAGSVAKCANSLSGNADVAGRGVVDAMDAGRIVAWNMARTMDGAGLFKSERRATLTREPIGVWRSDVRALQYNSGSLTLDMTSLSKIGISALCVGDCDAERYGTHAIWWTNRAAQKRLLRLVEQEDATEGEDQSLKRKRTQKVGTSQTLPIYGFGVVYYLDRVGKIQGIMTWGLPFCNKKNGSLNQSLVGFLKSIILTNGGITSLDTERDHIRMSDYLSTASKRVVATALKESQESLNDHYQLGGSELELFPRPLHRFTEARPPSARSFSVLKRRDGLSHGILGQDLFDSFTEPLVDDPIPVPDPSQNVGFAAREAQSMYEWDVYQQKERRWDENESRARPPKEEQLWIRKGDELRNMTARDSLYSAYGSAMGR
;
A
#
# COMPACT_ATOMS: atom_id res chain seq x y z
N MET A 1 -3.78 19.90 4.37
CA MET A 1 -5.17 19.98 3.87
C MET A 1 -6.20 19.41 4.85
N SER A 2 -6.15 18.12 5.25
CA SER A 2 -7.09 17.60 6.28
C SER A 2 -7.14 18.45 7.55
N ALA A 3 -5.96 18.81 8.09
CA ALA A 3 -5.88 19.67 9.27
C ALA A 3 -6.50 21.07 9.05
N LEU A 4 -6.30 21.68 7.88
CA LEU A 4 -6.84 23.00 7.53
C LEU A 4 -8.37 22.99 7.64
N LEU A 5 -9.01 21.99 7.03
CA LEU A 5 -10.46 21.85 7.00
C LEU A 5 -11.06 21.64 8.38
N HIS A 6 -10.43 20.76 9.18
CA HIS A 6 -10.88 20.53 10.53
C HIS A 6 -10.65 21.75 11.42
N LEU A 7 -9.54 22.48 11.25
CA LEU A 7 -9.32 23.74 11.95
C LEU A 7 -10.36 24.81 11.59
N GLN A 8 -10.70 24.98 10.32
CA GLN A 8 -11.74 25.91 9.91
C GLN A 8 -13.12 25.53 10.46
N LYS A 9 -13.39 24.24 10.63
CA LYS A 9 -14.63 23.74 11.22
C LYS A 9 -14.70 23.97 12.73
N GLU A 10 -13.63 23.66 13.46
CA GLU A 10 -13.58 23.80 14.92
C GLU A 10 -13.39 25.27 15.35
N CYS A 11 -12.61 26.04 14.60
CA CYS A 11 -12.30 27.45 14.86
C CYS A 11 -12.51 28.31 13.59
N PRO A 12 -13.76 28.67 13.25
CA PRO A 12 -14.06 29.45 12.03
C PRO A 12 -13.37 30.81 11.94
N SER A 13 -13.01 31.39 13.08
CA SER A 13 -12.30 32.68 13.19
C SER A 13 -10.77 32.56 13.12
N ALA A 14 -10.22 31.34 13.03
CA ALA A 14 -8.78 31.14 12.99
C ALA A 14 -8.19 31.70 11.69
N LYS A 15 -7.15 32.53 11.81
CA LYS A 15 -6.31 32.95 10.68
C LYS A 15 -5.23 31.91 10.44
N ILE A 16 -5.22 31.30 9.26
CA ILE A 16 -4.36 30.16 8.95
C ILE A 16 -3.44 30.52 7.79
N ALA A 17 -2.14 30.37 7.98
CA ALA A 17 -1.16 30.44 6.90
C ALA A 17 -0.78 29.01 6.47
N VAL A 18 -0.80 28.76 5.16
CA VAL A 18 -0.31 27.51 4.55
C VAL A 18 0.89 27.84 3.68
N VAL A 19 2.05 27.26 3.99
CA VAL A 19 3.26 27.40 3.18
C VAL A 19 3.42 26.12 2.38
N ASP A 20 3.20 26.20 1.07
CA ASP A 20 3.29 25.06 0.16
C ASP A 20 3.91 25.52 -1.18
N PRO A 21 5.17 25.15 -1.47
CA PRO A 21 5.86 25.60 -2.67
C PRO A 21 5.28 25.06 -3.97
N ILE A 22 4.31 24.14 -3.89
CA ILE A 22 3.64 23.52 -5.03
C ILE A 22 2.31 24.23 -5.33
N GLN A 23 1.67 24.82 -4.32
CA GLN A 23 0.38 25.45 -4.50
C GLN A 23 0.50 26.88 -5.00
N LYS A 24 -0.44 27.27 -5.84
CA LYS A 24 -0.54 28.66 -6.28
C LYS A 24 -0.99 29.52 -5.10
N PRO A 25 -0.42 30.72 -4.95
CA PRO A 25 -0.82 31.62 -3.88
C PRO A 25 -2.30 31.98 -4.07
N THR A 26 -3.09 31.77 -3.02
CA THR A 26 -4.50 32.10 -2.98
C THR A 26 -4.83 32.71 -1.63
N LYS A 27 -5.68 33.74 -1.65
CA LYS A 27 -6.23 34.36 -0.44
C LYS A 27 -7.71 34.06 -0.37
N HIS A 28 -8.13 33.38 0.69
CA HIS A 28 -9.53 33.04 0.92
C HIS A 28 -9.91 33.37 2.36
N GLN A 29 -10.64 34.48 2.56
CA GLN A 29 -11.18 35.00 3.84
C GLN A 29 -10.25 34.92 5.07
N ASN A 30 -9.98 33.72 5.60
CA ASN A 30 -9.14 33.45 6.77
C ASN A 30 -7.95 32.50 6.50
N VAL A 31 -7.70 32.16 5.24
CA VAL A 31 -6.58 31.29 4.82
C VAL A 31 -5.73 32.01 3.79
N ASP A 32 -4.45 32.14 4.11
CA ASP A 32 -3.42 32.67 3.22
C ASP A 32 -2.50 31.52 2.78
N ILE A 33 -2.43 31.25 1.48
CA ILE A 33 -1.52 30.26 0.91
C ILE A 33 -0.29 30.96 0.32
N PHE A 34 0.88 30.62 0.82
CA PHE A 34 2.19 31.08 0.36
C PHE A 34 2.85 30.01 -0.49
N SER A 35 3.33 30.38 -1.68
CA SER A 35 4.07 29.50 -2.59
C SER A 35 5.57 29.43 -2.30
N ASP A 36 6.01 29.98 -1.17
CA ASP A 36 7.39 29.96 -0.74
C ASP A 36 7.79 28.61 -0.12
N LYS A 37 9.10 28.38 0.00
CA LYS A 37 9.67 27.26 0.75
C LYS A 37 9.96 27.69 2.18
N ALA A 38 9.57 26.86 3.15
CA ALA A 38 10.01 27.01 4.53
C ALA A 38 11.43 26.47 4.68
N ALA A 39 12.38 27.35 5.00
CA ALA A 39 13.80 27.05 5.12
C ALA A 39 14.19 26.70 6.56
N ARG A 40 13.61 27.39 7.54
CA ARG A 40 13.94 27.24 8.97
C ARG A 40 12.73 27.42 9.86
N LEU A 41 12.70 26.69 10.97
CA LEU A 41 11.72 26.87 12.06
C LEU A 41 12.47 27.25 13.34
N ASP A 42 12.02 28.32 13.99
CA ASP A 42 12.42 28.70 15.35
C ASP A 42 11.19 28.61 16.27
N PRO A 43 11.06 27.52 17.05
CA PRO A 43 9.90 27.32 17.90
C PRO A 43 9.89 28.21 19.15
N VAL A 44 11.04 28.75 19.56
CA VAL A 44 11.16 29.62 20.76
C VAL A 44 10.65 31.01 20.44
N GLN A 45 11.02 31.53 19.27
CA GLN A 45 10.56 32.84 18.79
C GLN A 45 9.21 32.75 18.05
N HIS A 46 8.65 31.56 17.93
CA HIS A 46 7.44 31.27 17.17
C HIS A 46 7.51 31.75 15.71
N LEU A 47 8.62 31.42 15.04
CA LEU A 47 8.98 31.93 13.72
C LEU A 47 9.21 30.81 12.70
N VAL A 48 8.71 31.02 11.48
CA VAL A 48 9.04 30.23 10.29
C VAL A 48 9.72 31.14 9.28
N TYR A 49 10.96 30.83 8.91
CA TYR A 49 11.71 31.55 7.89
C TYR A 49 11.47 30.93 6.52
N LEU A 50 11.14 31.79 5.57
CA LEU A 50 10.95 31.45 4.16
C LEU A 50 12.19 31.85 3.35
N ASP A 51 12.41 31.19 2.20
CA ASP A 51 13.57 31.45 1.31
C ASP A 51 13.71 32.93 0.88
N ALA A 52 12.62 33.69 0.82
CA ALA A 52 12.60 35.09 0.37
C ALA A 52 12.91 36.14 1.46
N ASN A 53 13.76 35.81 2.46
CA ASN A 53 14.00 36.64 3.65
C ASN A 53 12.73 37.06 4.41
N THR A 54 11.65 36.31 4.23
CA THR A 54 10.36 36.58 4.87
C THR A 54 10.23 35.69 6.09
N ALA A 55 9.82 36.25 7.22
CA ALA A 55 9.59 35.51 8.46
C ALA A 55 8.10 35.57 8.82
N LEU A 56 7.50 34.40 9.05
CA LEU A 56 6.11 34.28 9.49
C LEU A 56 6.08 33.99 10.99
N PHE A 57 5.40 34.85 11.74
CA PHE A 57 5.13 34.62 13.15
C PHE A 57 3.85 33.80 13.32
N TYR A 58 3.90 32.74 14.12
CA TYR A 58 2.70 32.00 14.52
C TYR A 58 2.34 32.31 15.97
N LYS A 59 1.06 32.54 16.25
CA LYS A 59 0.63 32.93 17.61
C LYS A 59 0.36 31.74 18.52
N HIS A 60 -0.22 30.66 17.98
CA HIS A 60 -0.76 29.56 18.76
C HIS A 60 -0.04 28.25 18.49
N ALA A 61 0.00 27.83 17.23
CA ALA A 61 0.62 26.57 16.86
C ALA A 61 1.07 26.54 15.39
N VAL A 62 1.98 25.62 15.09
CA VAL A 62 2.43 25.28 13.73
C VAL A 62 2.31 23.76 13.51
N LEU A 63 1.90 23.37 12.31
CA LEU A 63 1.85 21.97 11.87
C LEU A 63 2.92 21.73 10.81
N LEU A 64 3.81 20.78 11.07
CA LEU A 64 4.79 20.25 10.14
C LEU A 64 4.17 19.08 9.38
N ALA A 65 3.83 19.32 8.12
CA ALA A 65 3.24 18.33 7.21
C ALA A 65 4.05 18.22 5.90
N THR A 66 5.37 18.22 6.01
CA THR A 66 6.30 18.31 4.87
C THR A 66 6.45 17.01 4.07
N GLY A 67 5.80 15.94 4.52
CA GLY A 67 5.83 14.63 3.90
C GLY A 67 7.18 13.91 4.00
N ALA A 68 7.33 12.86 3.18
CA ALA A 68 8.54 12.08 3.05
C ALA A 68 8.90 11.94 1.56
N ARG A 69 10.20 11.79 1.28
CA ARG A 69 10.77 11.70 -0.06
C ARG A 69 11.47 10.36 -0.25
N GLY A 70 11.59 9.93 -1.51
CA GLY A 70 12.46 8.82 -1.87
C GLY A 70 13.90 9.29 -1.94
N ALA A 71 14.85 8.37 -2.09
CA ALA A 71 16.21 8.76 -2.41
C ALA A 71 16.23 9.42 -3.81
N PRO A 72 16.88 10.59 -3.99
CA PRO A 72 17.18 11.09 -5.33
C PRO A 72 17.97 10.03 -6.08
N PRO A 73 17.68 9.77 -7.36
CA PRO A 73 18.59 8.95 -8.13
C PRO A 73 19.91 9.74 -8.31
N PRO A 74 21.06 9.06 -8.40
CA PRO A 74 22.33 9.76 -8.38
C PRO A 74 22.53 10.62 -9.64
N THR A 75 22.85 11.90 -9.47
CA THR A 75 22.92 12.86 -10.59
C THR A 75 23.96 12.50 -11.64
N TYR A 76 25.07 11.87 -11.23
CA TYR A 76 26.13 11.43 -12.15
C TYR A 76 25.69 10.28 -13.07
N LEU A 77 24.51 9.69 -12.83
CA LEU A 77 23.90 8.71 -13.71
C LEU A 77 22.94 9.34 -14.74
N VAL A 78 22.82 10.66 -14.76
CA VAL A 78 21.85 11.38 -15.61
C VAL A 78 22.57 12.43 -16.44
N ASP A 79 22.52 12.30 -17.77
CA ASP A 79 22.93 13.34 -18.71
C ASP A 79 22.15 14.64 -18.42
N GLU A 80 22.83 15.77 -18.32
CA GLU A 80 22.24 17.09 -18.05
C GLU A 80 21.09 17.41 -19.02
N ARG A 81 21.23 17.04 -20.29
CA ARG A 81 20.20 17.27 -21.31
C ARG A 81 18.96 16.41 -21.11
N ALA A 82 19.06 15.29 -20.39
CA ALA A 82 17.91 14.47 -20.08
C ALA A 82 17.01 15.14 -19.03
N LYS A 83 17.58 15.95 -18.10
CA LYS A 83 16.93 16.47 -16.88
C LYS A 83 15.58 17.14 -17.11
N GLU A 84 15.44 17.92 -18.17
CA GLU A 84 14.19 18.64 -18.47
C GLU A 84 13.01 17.70 -18.78
N ARG A 85 13.29 16.44 -19.14
CA ARG A 85 12.31 15.39 -19.44
C ARG A 85 12.07 14.43 -18.28
N LEU A 86 12.70 14.67 -17.12
CA LEU A 86 12.46 13.92 -15.89
C LEU A 86 11.42 14.64 -15.04
N LEU A 87 10.33 13.93 -14.76
CA LEU A 87 9.24 14.40 -13.91
C LEU A 87 9.30 13.65 -12.58
N GLU A 88 9.56 14.34 -11.49
CA GLU A 88 9.60 13.73 -10.17
C GLU A 88 8.28 13.94 -9.44
N VAL A 89 7.59 12.84 -9.12
CA VAL A 89 6.33 12.86 -8.35
C VAL A 89 6.54 13.49 -6.97
N ARG A 90 7.72 13.26 -6.38
CA ARG A 90 8.18 13.93 -5.17
C ARG A 90 9.57 14.48 -5.49
N PRO A 91 9.73 15.80 -5.68
CA PRO A 91 10.97 16.34 -6.19
C PRO A 91 12.16 16.02 -5.28
N THR A 92 13.27 15.63 -5.88
CA THR A 92 14.51 15.21 -5.28
C THR A 92 15.67 15.82 -6.10
N SER A 93 15.96 17.10 -5.85
CA SER A 93 17.16 17.85 -6.31
C SER A 93 17.41 18.06 -7.81
N TRP A 94 16.68 17.42 -8.72
CA TRP A 94 17.05 17.42 -10.15
C TRP A 94 16.56 18.61 -10.96
N THR A 95 15.48 19.27 -10.55
CA THR A 95 14.90 20.38 -11.31
C THR A 95 15.45 21.72 -10.83
N THR A 96 16.59 22.13 -11.38
CA THR A 96 16.93 23.55 -11.45
C THR A 96 16.11 24.23 -12.53
N GLY A 97 15.33 25.24 -12.18
CA GLY A 97 14.67 26.12 -13.16
C GLY A 97 13.24 25.74 -13.55
N ILE A 98 12.83 24.47 -13.43
CA ILE A 98 11.41 24.10 -13.59
C ILE A 98 10.74 24.28 -12.23
N ALA A 99 9.74 25.16 -12.14
CA ALA A 99 8.89 25.29 -10.96
C ALA A 99 8.42 23.90 -10.51
N SER A 100 8.58 23.59 -9.21
CA SER A 100 8.18 22.30 -8.63
C SER A 100 6.79 21.92 -9.10
N GLN A 101 6.69 20.93 -10.01
CA GLN A 101 5.41 20.60 -10.61
C GLN A 101 4.53 19.91 -9.59
N SER A 102 3.25 20.29 -9.55
CA SER A 102 2.29 19.52 -8.77
C SER A 102 2.13 18.15 -9.40
N VAL A 103 1.74 17.16 -8.59
CA VAL A 103 1.52 15.82 -9.11
C VAL A 103 0.32 15.74 -10.07
N ASN A 104 -0.52 16.79 -10.11
CA ASN A 104 -1.57 16.96 -11.10
C ASN A 104 -1.04 17.49 -12.42
N ASP A 105 -0.04 18.37 -12.38
CA ASP A 105 0.61 18.88 -13.59
C ASP A 105 1.38 17.74 -14.27
N ILE A 106 2.11 16.94 -13.49
CA ILE A 106 2.76 15.71 -13.98
C ILE A 106 1.74 14.78 -14.68
N ARG A 107 0.56 14.55 -14.08
CA ARG A 107 -0.50 13.75 -14.72
C ARG A 107 -0.97 14.35 -16.04
N LYS A 108 -1.19 15.66 -16.08
CA LYS A 108 -1.65 16.36 -17.30
C LYS A 108 -0.60 16.21 -18.39
N THR A 109 0.66 16.46 -18.08
CA THR A 109 1.79 16.26 -18.98
C THR A 109 1.84 14.82 -19.49
N ILE A 110 1.81 13.81 -18.61
CA ILE A 110 1.79 12.39 -19.01
C ILE A 110 0.61 12.08 -19.93
N THR A 111 -0.58 12.61 -19.63
CA THR A 111 -1.80 12.37 -20.41
C THR A 111 -1.68 12.98 -21.80
N GLU A 112 -1.20 14.22 -21.89
CA GLU A 112 -1.02 14.95 -23.14
C GLU A 112 0.05 14.29 -24.02
N ARG A 113 1.23 14.02 -23.45
CA ARG A 113 2.35 13.37 -24.14
C ARG A 113 2.00 11.94 -24.58
N ALA A 114 1.27 11.19 -23.76
CA ALA A 114 0.77 9.87 -24.15
C ALA A 114 -0.19 9.94 -25.35
N ARG A 115 -1.07 10.96 -25.40
CA ARG A 115 -2.00 11.18 -26.53
C ARG A 115 -1.27 11.55 -27.82
N GLN A 116 -0.12 12.23 -27.70
CA GLN A 116 0.78 12.53 -28.82
C GLN A 116 1.54 11.29 -29.33
N GLY A 117 1.49 10.17 -28.60
CA GLY A 117 2.14 8.91 -29.01
C GLY A 117 3.59 8.79 -28.56
N GLU A 118 4.04 9.66 -27.66
CA GLU A 118 5.39 9.64 -27.10
C GLU A 118 5.60 8.43 -26.16
N SER A 119 6.85 7.96 -26.07
CA SER A 119 7.19 6.87 -25.14
C SER A 119 7.47 7.41 -23.73
N ILE A 120 6.77 6.85 -22.75
CA ILE A 120 6.82 7.31 -21.36
C ILE A 120 7.33 6.18 -20.47
N GLY A 121 8.44 6.42 -19.77
CA GLY A 121 8.96 5.53 -18.73
C GLY A 121 8.54 5.96 -17.34
N ILE A 122 8.29 5.01 -16.46
CA ILE A 122 7.98 5.25 -15.05
C ILE A 122 8.93 4.42 -14.18
N LEU A 123 9.64 5.07 -13.27
CA LEU A 123 10.51 4.43 -12.28
C LEU A 123 9.74 4.29 -10.95
N GLY A 124 9.47 3.05 -10.55
CA GLY A 124 8.83 2.73 -9.28
C GLY A 124 7.88 1.54 -9.36
N SER A 125 7.65 0.91 -8.21
CA SER A 125 6.78 -0.26 -8.04
C SER A 125 5.54 0.03 -7.17
N GLY A 126 5.43 1.23 -6.60
CA GLY A 126 4.37 1.60 -5.66
C GLY A 126 3.03 1.93 -6.34
N TRP A 127 2.00 2.16 -5.52
CA TRP A 127 0.64 2.48 -5.98
C TRP A 127 0.58 3.66 -6.94
N GLU A 128 1.34 4.71 -6.66
CA GLU A 128 1.40 5.91 -7.49
C GLU A 128 2.09 5.68 -8.83
N ALA A 129 3.17 4.88 -8.86
CA ALA A 129 3.85 4.51 -10.10
C ALA A 129 2.92 3.68 -11.01
N LEU A 130 2.19 2.72 -10.45
CA LEU A 130 1.22 1.92 -11.18
C LEU A 130 0.06 2.78 -11.70
N ASP A 131 -0.45 3.69 -10.90
CA ASP A 131 -1.53 4.59 -11.29
C ASP A 131 -1.13 5.46 -12.50
N LEU A 132 0.08 6.03 -12.48
CA LEU A 132 0.62 6.82 -13.58
C LEU A 132 0.85 5.97 -14.84
N ALA A 133 1.29 4.71 -14.68
CA ALA A 133 1.50 3.80 -15.82
C ALA A 133 0.18 3.44 -16.50
N VAL A 134 -0.84 3.16 -15.70
CA VAL A 134 -2.18 2.91 -16.20
C VAL A 134 -2.76 4.16 -16.86
N LEU A 135 -2.59 5.34 -16.24
CA LEU A 135 -3.06 6.60 -16.81
C LEU A 135 -2.42 6.87 -18.18
N ALA A 136 -1.09 6.74 -18.30
CA ALA A 136 -0.36 6.92 -19.55
C ALA A 136 -0.85 5.93 -20.62
N SER A 137 -0.95 4.65 -20.26
CA SER A 137 -1.38 3.59 -21.17
C SER A 137 -2.82 3.78 -21.68
N LEU A 138 -3.75 4.16 -20.80
CA LEU A 138 -5.15 4.40 -21.17
C LEU A 138 -5.34 5.68 -21.99
N SER A 139 -4.43 6.65 -21.85
CA SER A 139 -4.49 7.92 -22.57
C SER A 139 -3.83 7.85 -23.95
N SER A 140 -3.02 6.82 -24.20
CA SER A 140 -2.26 6.66 -25.42
C SER A 140 -3.13 6.21 -26.61
N ARG A 141 -2.84 6.73 -27.80
CA ARG A 141 -3.38 6.18 -29.05
C ARG A 141 -2.68 4.84 -29.30
N LYS A 142 -3.45 3.76 -29.52
CA LYS A 142 -2.89 2.40 -29.66
C LYS A 142 -1.90 2.33 -30.84
N PRO A 143 -0.72 1.68 -30.69
CA PRO A 143 -0.25 0.95 -29.49
C PRO A 143 0.35 1.87 -28.42
N SER A 144 0.12 1.55 -27.13
CA SER A 144 0.73 2.25 -26.00
C SER A 144 2.25 2.01 -25.99
N ARG A 145 3.02 3.08 -25.75
CA ARG A 145 4.48 3.07 -25.58
C ARG A 145 4.88 3.38 -24.13
N THR A 146 4.14 2.83 -23.18
CA THR A 146 4.37 3.05 -21.75
C THR A 146 5.26 1.95 -21.17
N HIS A 147 6.31 2.34 -20.47
CA HIS A 147 7.26 1.44 -19.80
C HIS A 147 7.22 1.68 -18.29
N ILE A 148 7.34 0.63 -17.50
CA ILE A 148 7.54 0.71 -16.05
C ILE A 148 8.78 -0.10 -15.65
N PHE A 149 9.61 0.49 -14.80
CA PHE A 149 10.88 -0.07 -14.34
C PHE A 149 10.91 -0.11 -12.81
N TYR A 150 11.31 -1.22 -12.23
CA TYR A 150 11.49 -1.35 -10.78
C TYR A 150 12.45 -2.48 -10.41
N GLY A 151 13.11 -2.37 -9.27
CA GLY A 151 14.08 -3.35 -8.78
C GLY A 151 13.48 -4.57 -8.08
N SER A 152 12.19 -4.55 -7.72
CA SER A 152 11.51 -5.68 -7.09
C SER A 152 11.09 -6.75 -8.12
N SER A 153 10.82 -7.97 -7.64
CA SER A 153 10.33 -9.08 -8.50
C SER A 153 8.87 -8.94 -8.95
N ILE A 154 8.12 -8.08 -8.27
CA ILE A 154 6.71 -7.82 -8.52
C ILE A 154 6.40 -6.34 -8.21
N PRO A 155 5.40 -5.74 -8.85
CA PRO A 155 4.89 -4.46 -8.41
C PRO A 155 4.17 -4.61 -7.07
N LEU A 156 4.14 -3.54 -6.29
CA LEU A 156 3.50 -3.48 -4.97
C LEU A 156 3.99 -4.57 -4.00
N GLY A 157 5.24 -5.05 -4.13
CA GLY A 157 5.74 -6.22 -3.40
C GLY A 157 5.65 -6.12 -1.88
N ARG A 158 5.68 -4.90 -1.34
CA ARG A 158 5.42 -4.63 0.07
C ARG A 158 3.98 -4.80 0.48
N ALA A 159 3.04 -4.31 -0.31
CA ALA A 159 1.62 -4.35 0.06
C ALA A 159 0.95 -5.67 -0.32
N VAL A 160 1.34 -6.27 -1.45
CA VAL A 160 0.57 -7.32 -2.12
C VAL A 160 1.34 -8.64 -2.16
N PRO A 161 0.71 -9.79 -1.83
CA PRO A 161 1.34 -11.10 -1.97
C PRO A 161 1.81 -11.40 -3.40
N SER A 162 2.87 -12.21 -3.53
CA SER A 162 3.54 -12.49 -4.80
C SER A 162 2.64 -13.04 -5.92
N TYR A 163 1.66 -13.86 -5.55
CA TYR A 163 0.70 -14.41 -6.51
C TYR A 163 -0.17 -13.32 -7.14
N LEU A 164 -0.58 -12.33 -6.35
CA LEU A 164 -1.41 -11.23 -6.83
C LEU A 164 -0.55 -10.22 -7.60
N GLY A 165 0.68 -9.96 -7.15
CA GLY A 165 1.67 -9.17 -7.88
C GLY A 165 1.89 -9.69 -9.31
N SER A 166 2.02 -11.02 -9.47
CA SER A 166 2.16 -11.68 -10.78
C SER A 166 0.94 -11.47 -11.70
N LEU A 167 -0.27 -11.45 -11.14
CA LEU A 167 -1.50 -11.21 -11.88
C LEU A 167 -1.67 -9.74 -12.28
N ILE A 168 -1.22 -8.82 -11.42
CA ILE A 168 -1.12 -7.39 -11.73
C ILE A 168 -0.17 -7.18 -12.91
N THR A 169 1.03 -7.78 -12.88
CA THR A 169 1.99 -7.76 -13.99
C THR A 169 1.36 -8.26 -15.30
N LYS A 170 0.67 -9.41 -15.28
CA LYS A 170 -0.05 -9.93 -16.45
C LYS A 170 -1.11 -8.95 -16.95
N ARG A 171 -1.87 -8.30 -16.06
CA ARG A 171 -2.91 -7.32 -16.43
C ARG A 171 -2.29 -6.06 -17.04
N LEU A 172 -1.23 -5.52 -16.46
CA LEU A 172 -0.50 -4.37 -17.00
C LEU A 172 0.03 -4.66 -18.42
N LYS A 173 0.65 -5.82 -18.64
CA LYS A 173 1.06 -6.28 -19.98
C LYS A 173 -0.11 -6.34 -20.96
N SER A 174 -1.27 -6.85 -20.53
CA SER A 174 -2.48 -6.89 -21.38
C SER A 174 -3.03 -5.50 -21.76
N LYS A 175 -2.62 -4.44 -21.06
CA LYS A 175 -2.93 -3.05 -21.39
C LYS A 175 -1.87 -2.40 -22.27
N GLY A 176 -0.85 -3.14 -22.70
CA GLY A 176 0.24 -2.63 -23.54
C GLY A 176 1.33 -1.92 -22.77
N ILE A 177 1.42 -2.13 -21.45
CA ILE A 177 2.51 -1.59 -20.63
C ILE A 177 3.69 -2.57 -20.68
N TYR A 178 4.86 -2.08 -21.07
CA TYR A 178 6.11 -2.82 -21.02
C TYR A 178 6.67 -2.81 -19.61
N ILE A 179 6.97 -3.99 -19.07
CA ILE A 179 7.43 -4.16 -17.69
C ILE A 179 8.90 -4.60 -17.70
N HIS A 180 9.72 -3.86 -16.97
CA HIS A 180 11.11 -4.18 -16.67
C HIS A 180 11.24 -4.33 -15.15
N ASP A 181 10.97 -5.54 -14.67
CA ASP A 181 11.11 -5.92 -13.26
C ASP A 181 12.55 -6.30 -12.93
N GLN A 182 12.91 -6.26 -11.65
CA GLN A 182 14.25 -6.59 -11.15
C GLN A 182 15.35 -5.83 -11.90
N THR A 183 15.02 -4.61 -12.29
CA THR A 183 15.83 -3.80 -13.18
C THR A 183 16.42 -2.62 -12.43
N MET A 184 17.74 -2.47 -12.52
CA MET A 184 18.49 -1.33 -11.99
C MET A 184 18.84 -0.37 -13.11
N ILE A 185 18.69 0.93 -12.85
CA ILE A 185 19.09 1.98 -13.79
C ILE A 185 20.60 2.18 -13.66
N ARG A 186 21.31 2.06 -14.79
CA ARG A 186 22.74 2.35 -14.87
C ARG A 186 23.00 3.78 -15.26
N TYR A 187 22.38 4.26 -16.33
CA TYR A 187 22.66 5.59 -16.88
C TYR A 187 21.51 6.09 -17.76
N LEU A 188 21.30 7.40 -17.81
CA LEU A 188 20.41 8.08 -18.76
C LEU A 188 21.26 8.91 -19.71
N SER A 189 21.17 8.62 -21.02
CA SER A 189 21.95 9.31 -22.05
C SER A 189 21.04 10.06 -23.00
N CYS A 190 21.40 11.28 -23.39
CA CYS A 190 20.78 11.95 -24.53
C CYS A 190 21.78 11.92 -25.70
N PRO A 191 21.54 11.15 -26.78
CA PRO A 191 22.45 11.18 -27.93
C PRO A 191 22.59 12.62 -28.49
N HIS A 192 23.78 12.98 -28.99
CA HIS A 192 23.99 14.24 -29.72
C HIS A 192 23.44 14.08 -31.13
N HIS A 193 22.49 14.93 -31.51
CA HIS A 193 22.17 15.19 -32.91
C HIS A 193 22.63 16.62 -33.20
N GLU A 194 23.62 16.77 -34.08
CA GLU A 194 24.27 18.07 -34.36
C GLU A 194 23.35 19.08 -35.06
N GLU A 195 22.13 18.69 -35.47
CA GLU A 195 21.22 19.53 -36.27
C GLU A 195 19.97 20.07 -35.53
N ASP A 196 19.64 19.58 -34.33
CA ASP A 196 18.38 19.94 -33.65
C ASP A 196 18.58 21.06 -32.62
N SER A 197 18.42 22.31 -33.07
CA SER A 197 18.41 23.51 -32.21
C SER A 197 17.10 23.70 -31.42
N GLN A 198 16.20 22.70 -31.42
CA GLN A 198 15.00 22.66 -30.59
C GLN A 198 14.95 21.32 -29.83
N ASN A 199 15.26 21.36 -28.53
CA ASN A 199 15.31 20.18 -27.64
C ASN A 199 13.95 19.49 -27.38
N ASP A 200 12.84 20.01 -27.89
CA ASP A 200 11.49 19.51 -27.54
C ASP A 200 11.13 18.30 -28.41
N GLY A 201 11.07 17.12 -27.79
CA GLY A 201 10.65 15.87 -28.44
C GLY A 201 11.75 14.89 -28.85
N VAL A 202 13.04 15.23 -28.69
CA VAL A 202 14.14 14.27 -28.94
C VAL A 202 14.12 13.18 -27.84
N PRO A 203 14.13 11.89 -28.19
CA PRO A 203 14.15 10.84 -27.19
C PRO A 203 15.54 10.69 -26.55
N PHE A 204 15.57 10.21 -25.31
CA PHE A 204 16.78 9.81 -24.59
C PHE A 204 16.78 8.30 -24.32
N ASP A 205 17.95 7.75 -24.02
CA ASP A 205 18.13 6.34 -23.76
C ASP A 205 18.29 6.08 -22.26
N ILE A 206 17.51 5.12 -21.74
CA ILE A 206 17.70 4.54 -20.42
C ILE A 206 18.47 3.23 -20.55
N TYR A 207 19.63 3.19 -19.91
CA TYR A 207 20.48 2.01 -19.80
C TYR A 207 20.18 1.31 -18.49
N THR A 208 19.81 0.05 -18.58
CA THR A 208 19.36 -0.75 -17.46
C THR A 208 20.10 -2.07 -17.38
N ALA A 209 20.17 -2.67 -16.20
CA ALA A 209 20.66 -4.02 -16.02
C ALA A 209 19.69 -4.81 -15.14
N ASN A 210 19.44 -6.07 -15.50
CA ASN A 210 18.56 -6.93 -14.71
C ASN A 210 19.39 -7.65 -13.64
N SER A 211 18.90 -7.69 -12.40
CA SER A 211 19.61 -8.37 -11.32
C SER A 211 19.59 -9.90 -11.45
N ASN A 212 18.77 -10.46 -12.36
CA ASN A 212 18.63 -11.90 -12.56
C ASN A 212 19.37 -12.46 -13.77
N ASP A 213 20.00 -11.61 -14.59
CA ASP A 213 20.79 -12.03 -15.74
C ASP A 213 22.28 -11.79 -15.50
N PHE A 214 23.08 -11.78 -16.57
CA PHE A 214 24.51 -11.47 -16.52
C PHE A 214 24.79 -9.98 -16.21
N MET A 215 23.77 -9.23 -15.78
CA MET A 215 23.80 -7.80 -15.59
C MET A 215 24.15 -7.09 -16.90
N ASP A 216 23.60 -7.62 -18.01
CA ASP A 216 23.80 -7.08 -19.34
C ASP A 216 23.07 -5.75 -19.47
N THR A 217 23.72 -4.82 -20.16
CA THR A 217 23.14 -3.49 -20.32
C THR A 217 22.09 -3.54 -21.42
N LYS A 218 20.83 -3.33 -21.04
CA LYS A 218 19.70 -3.16 -21.96
C LYS A 218 19.38 -1.68 -22.12
N LYS A 219 19.37 -1.23 -23.39
CA LYS A 219 18.95 0.11 -23.79
C LYS A 219 17.45 0.14 -24.09
N THR A 220 16.75 1.15 -23.57
CA THR A 220 15.36 1.48 -23.94
C THR A 220 15.27 2.96 -24.27
N THR A 221 14.60 3.33 -25.35
CA THR A 221 14.51 4.73 -25.81
C THR A 221 13.17 5.34 -25.38
N LEU A 222 13.21 6.47 -24.69
CA LEU A 222 12.09 7.13 -24.02
C LEU A 222 12.04 8.63 -24.38
N HIS A 223 10.84 9.22 -24.39
CA HIS A 223 10.67 10.68 -24.52
C HIS A 223 10.55 11.35 -23.15
N TRP A 224 9.90 10.67 -22.19
CA TRP A 224 9.73 11.18 -20.82
C TRP A 224 10.04 10.09 -19.79
N LEU A 225 10.60 10.49 -18.66
CA LEU A 225 10.78 9.61 -17.49
C LEU A 225 10.07 10.21 -16.28
N VAL A 226 9.27 9.41 -15.61
CA VAL A 226 8.60 9.82 -14.38
C VAL A 226 9.18 9.04 -13.21
N VAL A 227 9.70 9.74 -12.21
CA VAL A 227 10.27 9.13 -11.01
C VAL A 227 9.23 9.15 -9.90
N ALA A 228 8.73 7.96 -9.57
CA ALA A 228 7.63 7.74 -8.64
C ALA A 228 8.00 6.70 -7.57
N PRO A 229 9.01 6.98 -6.72
CA PRO A 229 9.47 6.03 -5.72
C PRO A 229 8.38 5.76 -4.67
N GLU A 230 8.39 4.55 -4.14
CA GLU A 230 7.56 4.20 -2.99
C GLU A 230 8.14 4.83 -1.72
N VAL A 231 7.41 5.79 -1.13
CA VAL A 231 7.82 6.46 0.12
C VAL A 231 6.87 6.16 1.29
N SER A 232 5.90 5.28 1.05
CA SER A 232 4.89 4.94 2.05
C SER A 232 5.57 4.23 3.24
N GLY A 233 5.18 4.58 4.46
CA GLY A 233 5.66 3.90 5.68
C GLY A 233 7.17 4.05 5.85
N PRO A 234 7.92 2.98 6.16
CA PRO A 234 9.36 3.09 6.41
C PRO A 234 10.19 3.44 5.16
N SER A 235 9.60 3.36 3.96
CA SER A 235 10.30 3.48 2.66
C SER A 235 10.80 4.89 2.32
N GLY A 236 10.27 5.91 2.99
CA GLY A 236 10.63 7.31 2.76
C GLY A 236 11.57 7.89 3.82
N CYS A 237 12.18 9.04 3.49
CA CYS A 237 12.95 9.86 4.41
C CYS A 237 12.31 11.25 4.57
N ALA A 238 12.23 11.74 5.80
CA ALA A 238 11.68 13.05 6.11
C ALA A 238 12.76 14.12 5.90
N SER A 239 12.72 14.77 4.75
CA SER A 239 13.73 15.76 4.34
C SER A 239 13.11 17.00 3.70
N LEU A 240 13.78 18.13 3.92
CA LEU A 240 13.48 19.41 3.32
C LEU A 240 14.61 19.85 2.41
N ALA A 241 14.24 20.60 1.37
CA ALA A 241 15.22 21.31 0.57
C ALA A 241 15.81 22.45 1.43
N THR A 242 17.11 22.64 1.34
CA THR A 242 17.87 23.69 2.00
C THR A 242 18.88 24.28 1.04
N ASN A 243 19.19 25.57 1.23
CA ASN A 243 20.26 26.26 0.54
C ASN A 243 21.61 26.09 1.25
N GLU A 244 21.60 25.49 2.46
CA GLU A 244 22.81 25.22 3.25
C GLU A 244 23.50 23.96 2.76
N VAL A 245 24.56 24.18 1.98
CA VAL A 245 25.43 23.12 1.47
C VAL A 245 26.41 22.70 2.55
N PRO A 246 26.56 21.39 2.84
CA PRO A 246 27.61 20.92 3.73
C PRO A 246 28.99 21.42 3.24
N PRO A 247 29.87 21.93 4.13
CA PRO A 247 31.13 22.56 3.73
C PRO A 247 32.02 21.70 2.82
N HIS A 248 31.99 20.37 3.00
CA HIS A 248 32.74 19.41 2.20
C HIS A 248 32.13 19.09 0.83
N LEU A 249 30.97 19.67 0.51
CA LEU A 249 30.24 19.48 -0.75
C LEU A 249 29.95 20.81 -1.47
N VAL A 250 30.56 21.91 -1.03
CA VAL A 250 30.41 23.24 -1.64
C VAL A 250 30.87 23.22 -3.09
N ASP A 251 31.91 22.47 -3.43
CA ASP A 251 32.37 22.34 -4.82
C ASP A 251 31.38 21.56 -5.71
N SER A 252 30.45 20.81 -5.12
CA SER A 252 29.35 20.11 -5.81
C SER A 252 28.03 20.90 -5.80
N SER A 253 28.06 22.15 -5.34
CA SER A 253 26.86 22.96 -5.05
C SER A 253 26.23 23.67 -6.24
N GLU A 254 26.94 23.85 -7.36
CA GLU A 254 26.47 24.71 -8.45
C GLU A 254 25.11 24.25 -8.98
N GLY A 255 24.09 25.08 -8.73
CA GLY A 255 22.72 24.85 -9.17
C GLY A 255 22.08 23.59 -8.57
N ARG A 256 22.20 23.31 -7.27
CA ARG A 256 21.52 22.14 -6.68
C ARG A 256 20.79 22.47 -5.38
N PRO A 257 19.49 22.15 -5.24
CA PRO A 257 18.83 22.16 -3.93
C PRO A 257 19.38 21.01 -3.10
N TRP A 258 19.95 21.33 -1.94
CA TRP A 258 20.42 20.32 -0.99
C TRP A 258 19.24 19.79 -0.19
N TYR A 259 19.21 18.50 0.11
CA TYR A 259 18.18 17.95 0.99
C TYR A 259 18.81 17.54 2.30
N GLN A 260 18.24 18.06 3.38
CA GLN A 260 18.62 17.66 4.72
C GLN A 260 17.43 17.03 5.42
N THR A 261 17.72 15.97 6.17
CA THR A 261 16.73 15.37 7.04
C THR A 261 16.33 16.35 8.14
N TRP A 262 15.13 16.20 8.71
CA TRP A 262 14.78 16.98 9.91
C TRP A 262 15.76 16.72 11.07
N ALA A 263 16.36 15.53 11.15
CA ALA A 263 17.43 15.23 12.08
C ALA A 263 18.70 16.08 11.86
N ASN A 264 19.05 16.42 10.62
CA ASN A 264 20.18 17.28 10.32
C ASN A 264 19.81 18.76 10.53
N LEU A 265 18.64 19.20 10.07
CA LEU A 265 18.17 20.58 10.23
C LEU A 265 18.02 20.97 11.70
N SER A 266 17.52 20.05 12.52
CA SER A 266 17.40 20.27 13.97
C SER A 266 18.75 20.40 14.68
N ARG A 267 19.83 19.83 14.11
CA ARG A 267 21.21 19.97 14.62
C ARG A 267 21.92 21.22 14.11
N MET A 268 21.59 21.69 12.91
CA MET A 268 22.24 22.88 12.30
C MET A 268 21.70 24.19 12.85
N THR A 269 20.45 24.21 13.31
CA THR A 269 19.72 25.42 13.67
C THR A 269 20.09 26.05 15.02
N SER A 270 21.04 25.49 15.79
CA SER A 270 21.40 26.09 17.09
C SER A 270 22.75 25.68 17.67
N SER A 271 23.33 26.62 18.43
CA SER A 271 24.37 26.44 19.45
C SER A 271 23.85 25.80 20.76
N ASP A 272 22.58 25.39 20.79
CA ASP A 272 21.82 24.81 21.91
C ASP A 272 21.17 23.49 21.45
N PRO A 273 20.77 22.57 22.36
CA PRO A 273 20.27 21.26 21.98
C PRO A 273 18.93 21.32 21.21
N SER A 274 18.87 20.57 20.11
CA SER A 274 17.74 20.51 19.16
C SER A 274 16.36 20.31 19.83
N TRP A 275 15.45 21.28 19.68
CA TRP A 275 14.09 21.25 20.28
C TRP A 275 13.15 20.20 19.67
N ILE A 276 13.46 19.71 18.46
CA ILE A 276 12.68 18.69 17.76
C ILE A 276 13.50 17.42 17.71
N VAL A 277 13.01 16.38 18.40
CA VAL A 277 13.63 15.06 18.40
C VAL A 277 13.28 14.34 17.10
N CYS A 278 14.31 13.85 16.40
CA CYS A 278 14.15 13.14 15.15
C CYS A 278 14.84 11.77 15.19
N PHE A 279 14.30 10.81 14.44
CA PHE A 279 14.95 9.52 14.21
C PHE A 279 16.16 9.70 13.29
N LYS A 280 17.29 9.09 13.67
CA LYS A 280 18.55 9.19 12.89
C LYS A 280 18.43 8.53 11.52
N ASP A 281 17.73 7.39 11.44
CA ASP A 281 17.76 6.52 10.26
C ASP A 281 16.96 7.07 9.08
N ASP A 282 15.81 7.70 9.36
CA ASP A 282 14.90 8.20 8.33
C ASP A 282 14.50 9.67 8.50
N GLY A 283 15.11 10.36 9.46
CA GLY A 283 14.90 11.78 9.68
C GLY A 283 13.52 12.15 10.20
N ARG A 284 12.62 11.21 10.50
CA ARG A 284 11.24 11.54 10.90
C ARG A 284 11.18 12.18 12.28
N ILE A 285 10.22 13.07 12.46
CA ILE A 285 9.98 13.79 13.73
C ILE A 285 9.29 12.86 14.70
N LEU A 286 9.84 12.71 15.91
CA LEU A 286 9.18 12.01 17.00
C LEU A 286 8.05 12.89 17.54
N VAL A 287 6.86 12.30 17.67
CA VAL A 287 5.71 12.96 18.29
C VAL A 287 5.07 12.07 19.36
N ASN A 288 4.42 12.72 20.32
CA ASN A 288 3.61 12.03 21.31
C ASN A 288 2.27 11.53 20.71
N SER A 289 1.40 10.95 21.54
CA SER A 289 0.06 10.49 21.13
C SER A 289 -0.90 11.58 20.67
N GLU A 290 -0.58 12.85 20.95
CA GLU A 290 -1.32 14.02 20.49
C GLU A 290 -0.74 14.59 19.18
N LEU A 291 0.26 13.91 18.61
CA LEU A 291 1.02 14.35 17.44
C LEU A 291 1.76 15.68 17.66
N SER A 292 2.06 16.00 18.93
CA SER A 292 2.89 17.13 19.32
C SER A 292 4.35 16.71 19.35
N ALA A 293 5.20 17.50 18.69
CA ALA A 293 6.65 17.37 18.72
C ALA A 293 7.24 18.14 19.92
N CYS A 294 6.73 19.34 20.16
CA CYS A 294 6.98 20.15 21.36
C CYS A 294 5.84 21.18 21.53
N THR A 295 5.92 22.03 22.56
CA THR A 295 4.87 23.01 22.87
C THR A 295 4.59 23.92 21.66
N GLY A 296 3.35 23.89 21.16
CA GLY A 296 2.92 24.68 20.00
C GLY A 296 3.43 24.17 18.65
N VAL A 297 4.15 23.05 18.59
CA VAL A 297 4.64 22.44 17.34
C VAL A 297 4.07 21.03 17.21
N PHE A 298 3.35 20.79 16.12
CA PHE A 298 2.76 19.51 15.78
C PHE A 298 3.40 18.96 14.51
N ALA A 299 3.41 17.64 14.34
CA ALA A 299 3.83 17.02 13.09
C ALA A 299 2.90 15.84 12.73
N ALA A 300 2.49 15.77 11.46
CA ALA A 300 1.55 14.75 10.99
C ALA A 300 1.82 14.33 9.54
N GLY A 301 1.34 13.14 9.18
CA GLY A 301 1.61 12.51 7.90
C GLY A 301 2.94 11.77 7.90
N SER A 302 3.51 11.59 6.72
CA SER A 302 4.72 10.75 6.53
C SER A 302 6.02 11.34 7.10
N VAL A 303 6.00 12.60 7.57
CA VAL A 303 7.13 13.27 8.24
C VAL A 303 7.26 12.86 9.71
N ALA A 304 6.18 12.39 10.34
CA ALA A 304 6.13 12.13 11.78
C ALA A 304 6.09 10.64 12.10
N LYS A 305 6.61 10.28 13.27
CA LYS A 305 6.53 8.95 13.88
C LYS A 305 5.97 9.06 15.28
N CYS A 306 4.97 8.24 15.58
CA CYS A 306 4.34 8.13 16.89
C CYS A 306 4.47 6.71 17.44
N ALA A 307 4.36 6.56 18.76
CA ALA A 307 4.37 5.25 19.38
C ALA A 307 3.14 4.44 18.96
N ASN A 308 3.36 3.22 18.48
CA ASN A 308 2.33 2.25 18.15
C ASN A 308 2.08 1.35 19.35
N SER A 309 0.92 1.51 20.01
CA SER A 309 0.58 0.70 21.18
C SER A 309 0.31 -0.78 20.85
N LEU A 310 0.04 -1.14 19.59
CA LEU A 310 -0.21 -2.53 19.16
C LEU A 310 1.10 -3.30 18.92
N SER A 311 2.14 -2.62 18.43
CA SER A 311 3.42 -3.25 18.09
C SER A 311 4.56 -2.92 19.04
N GLY A 312 4.36 -1.97 19.97
CA GLY A 312 5.41 -1.46 20.87
C GLY A 312 6.51 -0.65 20.17
N ASN A 313 6.44 -0.49 18.84
CA ASN A 313 7.43 0.21 18.04
C ASN A 313 6.93 1.62 17.65
N ALA A 314 7.81 2.47 17.14
CA ALA A 314 7.40 3.71 16.50
C ALA A 314 6.93 3.45 15.07
N ASP A 315 5.79 4.02 14.69
CA ASP A 315 5.19 3.89 13.36
C ASP A 315 4.88 5.27 12.76
N VAL A 316 4.75 5.33 11.44
CA VAL A 316 4.58 6.60 10.72
C VAL A 316 3.18 7.18 10.96
N ALA A 317 3.06 8.45 11.32
CA ALA A 317 1.79 9.12 11.59
C ALA A 317 1.05 9.53 10.29
N GLY A 318 1.02 8.64 9.30
CA GLY A 318 0.37 8.79 8.01
C GLY A 318 0.30 7.49 7.19
N ARG A 319 0.73 6.37 7.78
CA ARG A 319 0.54 4.99 7.34
C ARG A 319 0.70 4.11 8.57
N GLY A 320 -0.15 3.10 8.76
CA GLY A 320 -0.05 2.23 9.94
C GLY A 320 -1.06 2.63 11.00
N VAL A 321 -0.65 3.08 12.18
CA VAL A 321 -1.54 3.40 13.33
C VAL A 321 -2.58 4.49 13.04
N VAL A 322 -2.17 5.55 12.34
CA VAL A 322 -3.02 6.69 12.00
C VAL A 322 -2.87 7.00 10.52
N ASP A 323 -3.98 7.03 9.79
CA ASP A 323 -3.98 7.51 8.40
C ASP A 323 -3.64 9.01 8.35
N ALA A 324 -3.06 9.48 7.26
CA ALA A 324 -2.67 10.88 7.09
C ALA A 324 -3.85 11.85 7.23
N MET A 325 -5.07 11.45 6.81
CA MET A 325 -6.26 12.29 7.00
C MET A 325 -6.64 12.38 8.47
N ASP A 326 -6.67 11.25 9.16
CA ASP A 326 -6.97 11.17 10.59
C ASP A 326 -5.91 11.89 11.44
N ALA A 327 -4.63 11.78 11.08
CA ALA A 327 -3.54 12.48 11.73
C ALA A 327 -3.71 14.00 11.61
N GLY A 328 -4.11 14.47 10.42
CA GLY A 328 -4.47 15.88 10.20
C GLY A 328 -5.65 16.33 11.06
N ARG A 329 -6.69 15.49 11.20
CA ARG A 329 -7.85 15.77 12.07
C ARG A 329 -7.45 15.89 13.54
N ILE A 330 -6.66 14.94 14.04
CA ILE A 330 -6.20 14.90 15.43
C ILE A 330 -5.36 16.15 15.74
N VAL A 331 -4.41 16.50 14.87
CA VAL A 331 -3.62 17.72 15.06
C VAL A 331 -4.50 18.97 15.05
N ALA A 332 -5.45 19.07 14.11
CA ALA A 332 -6.35 20.21 14.05
C ALA A 332 -7.12 20.42 15.36
N TRP A 333 -7.65 19.34 15.93
CA TRP A 333 -8.33 19.39 17.23
C TRP A 333 -7.40 19.82 18.36
N ASN A 334 -6.17 19.30 18.38
CA ASN A 334 -5.20 19.66 19.41
C ASN A 334 -4.73 21.12 19.27
N MET A 335 -4.55 21.61 18.04
CA MET A 335 -4.25 23.01 17.76
C MET A 335 -5.41 23.93 18.15
N ALA A 336 -6.67 23.58 17.84
CA ALA A 336 -7.86 24.34 18.24
C ALA A 336 -7.91 24.58 19.76
N ARG A 337 -7.59 23.55 20.55
CA ARG A 337 -7.53 23.66 22.02
C ARG A 337 -6.49 24.67 22.51
N THR A 338 -5.34 24.76 21.83
CA THR A 338 -4.32 25.76 22.16
C THR A 338 -4.76 27.20 21.86
N MET A 339 -5.72 27.38 20.94
CA MET A 339 -6.28 28.68 20.57
C MET A 339 -7.31 29.18 21.58
N ASP A 340 -8.15 28.29 22.11
CA ASP A 340 -9.25 28.65 23.00
C ASP A 340 -8.82 29.06 24.42
N GLY A 341 -7.51 28.99 24.75
CA GLY A 341 -7.00 29.37 26.06
C GLY A 341 -7.56 28.53 27.22
N ALA A 342 -8.26 27.43 26.91
CA ALA A 342 -8.75 26.49 27.90
C ALA A 342 -7.53 25.80 28.51
N GLY A 343 -7.13 26.26 29.69
CA GLY A 343 -6.10 25.59 30.50
C GLY A 343 -6.37 24.08 30.60
N LEU A 344 -5.32 23.32 30.93
CA LEU A 344 -5.28 21.84 30.98
C LEU A 344 -6.52 21.17 31.63
N PHE A 345 -7.28 21.91 32.44
CA PHE A 345 -8.41 21.43 33.26
C PHE A 345 -9.80 21.95 32.86
N LYS A 346 -9.95 22.82 31.85
CA LYS A 346 -11.27 23.41 31.48
C LYS A 346 -12.02 22.68 30.36
N SER A 347 -11.43 21.67 29.75
CA SER A 347 -12.06 20.93 28.66
C SER A 347 -12.37 19.49 29.08
N GLU A 348 -13.64 19.21 29.37
CA GLU A 348 -14.18 17.83 29.46
C GLU A 348 -14.01 17.06 28.14
N ARG A 349 -13.66 17.75 27.04
CA ARG A 349 -13.20 17.10 25.81
C ARG A 349 -11.77 16.61 26.03
N ARG A 350 -11.63 15.39 26.55
CA ARG A 350 -10.35 14.66 26.63
C ARG A 350 -9.59 14.81 25.32
N ALA A 351 -8.27 15.00 25.38
CA ALA A 351 -7.42 14.98 24.18
C ALA A 351 -7.80 13.77 23.34
N THR A 352 -7.97 13.95 22.04
CA THR A 352 -8.08 12.81 21.13
C THR A 352 -6.72 12.17 21.06
N LEU A 353 -6.44 11.35 22.08
CA LEU A 353 -5.46 10.29 21.99
C LEU A 353 -5.79 9.48 20.74
N THR A 354 -4.78 8.87 20.15
CA THR A 354 -4.90 7.80 19.16
C THR A 354 -5.64 6.61 19.78
N ARG A 355 -6.96 6.77 20.05
CA ARG A 355 -7.76 5.84 20.86
C ARG A 355 -7.99 4.51 20.16
N GLU A 356 -7.86 4.46 18.83
CA GLU A 356 -7.94 3.23 18.05
C GLU A 356 -6.90 3.24 16.91
N PRO A 357 -5.68 2.74 17.17
CA PRO A 357 -4.52 2.90 16.31
C PRO A 357 -4.47 1.86 15.18
N ILE A 358 -5.54 1.77 14.39
CA ILE A 358 -5.55 0.94 13.18
C ILE A 358 -5.89 1.86 12.01
N GLY A 359 -4.87 2.21 11.23
CA GLY A 359 -5.03 3.05 10.06
C GLY A 359 -5.62 2.28 8.89
N VAL A 360 -6.12 3.08 7.96
CA VAL A 360 -6.90 2.62 6.82
C VAL A 360 -6.31 3.27 5.58
N TRP A 361 -6.08 2.48 4.55
CA TRP A 361 -5.61 2.94 3.26
C TRP A 361 -6.52 2.37 2.16
N ARG A 362 -6.74 3.14 1.10
CA ARG A 362 -7.63 2.78 -0.01
C ARG A 362 -6.99 3.09 -1.36
N SER A 363 -7.23 2.26 -2.36
CA SER A 363 -6.56 2.34 -3.67
C SER A 363 -7.21 3.29 -4.68
N ASP A 364 -8.43 3.74 -4.43
CA ASP A 364 -9.25 4.54 -5.35
C ASP A 364 -9.04 6.05 -5.17
N VAL A 365 -8.53 6.49 -4.02
CA VAL A 365 -8.21 7.90 -3.73
C VAL A 365 -6.72 8.13 -3.75
N ARG A 366 -6.30 9.19 -4.44
CA ARG A 366 -4.91 9.63 -4.48
C ARG A 366 -4.59 10.74 -3.49
N ALA A 367 -5.38 11.82 -3.55
CA ALA A 367 -5.14 13.04 -2.81
C ALA A 367 -6.44 13.79 -2.54
N LEU A 368 -6.43 14.58 -1.46
CA LEU A 368 -7.45 15.58 -1.18
C LEU A 368 -7.04 16.90 -1.86
N GLN A 369 -7.87 17.38 -2.77
CA GLN A 369 -7.72 18.73 -3.32
C GLN A 369 -8.67 19.69 -2.59
N TYR A 370 -8.15 20.86 -2.23
CA TYR A 370 -8.92 21.94 -1.65
C TYR A 370 -9.17 23.00 -2.73
N ASN A 371 -10.41 23.12 -3.20
CA ASN A 371 -10.82 24.07 -4.21
C ASN A 371 -11.94 24.94 -3.66
N SER A 372 -11.68 26.24 -3.45
CA SER A 372 -12.70 27.25 -3.08
C SER A 372 -13.60 26.84 -1.89
N GLY A 373 -13.02 26.22 -0.85
CA GLY A 373 -13.77 25.77 0.33
C GLY A 373 -14.43 24.39 0.21
N SER A 374 -14.30 23.71 -0.92
CA SER A 374 -14.81 22.35 -1.13
C SER A 374 -13.69 21.33 -1.34
N LEU A 375 -13.92 20.11 -0.84
CA LEU A 375 -13.04 18.96 -0.99
C LEU A 375 -13.41 18.17 -2.25
N THR A 376 -12.47 18.03 -3.17
CA THR A 376 -12.59 17.07 -4.27
C THR A 376 -11.56 15.96 -4.10
N LEU A 377 -12.02 14.71 -4.13
CA LEU A 377 -11.16 13.53 -4.12
C LEU A 377 -10.61 13.30 -5.53
N ASP A 378 -9.29 13.30 -5.66
CA ASP A 378 -8.64 12.92 -6.92
C ASP A 378 -8.61 11.39 -7.02
N MET A 379 -9.27 10.84 -8.04
CA MET A 379 -9.47 9.40 -8.20
C MET A 379 -8.35 8.75 -8.99
N THR A 380 -8.01 7.52 -8.62
CA THR A 380 -7.00 6.72 -9.33
C THR A 380 -7.57 6.09 -10.61
N SER A 381 -6.70 5.82 -11.57
CA SER A 381 -6.98 5.05 -12.78
C SER A 381 -6.89 3.53 -12.57
N LEU A 382 -6.47 3.08 -11.38
CA LEU A 382 -6.29 1.66 -11.03
C LEU A 382 -7.60 0.85 -11.14
N SER A 383 -8.72 1.45 -10.76
CA SER A 383 -10.05 0.84 -10.88
C SER A 383 -10.39 0.46 -12.33
N LYS A 384 -9.93 1.23 -13.32
CA LYS A 384 -10.12 0.98 -14.77
C LYS A 384 -9.40 -0.28 -15.29
N ILE A 385 -8.51 -0.86 -14.49
CA ILE A 385 -7.87 -2.15 -14.81
C ILE A 385 -8.29 -3.28 -13.86
N GLY A 386 -9.25 -3.01 -12.96
CA GLY A 386 -9.76 -3.96 -11.99
C GLY A 386 -8.93 -4.04 -10.71
N ILE A 387 -8.21 -2.98 -10.33
CA ILE A 387 -7.53 -2.88 -9.04
C ILE A 387 -8.37 -2.01 -8.12
N SER A 388 -8.89 -2.62 -7.07
CA SER A 388 -9.66 -1.97 -6.01
C SER A 388 -9.32 -2.67 -4.71
N ALA A 389 -8.69 -1.97 -3.77
CA ALA A 389 -8.23 -2.53 -2.51
C ALA A 389 -8.42 -1.56 -1.35
N LEU A 390 -8.86 -2.10 -0.21
CA LEU A 390 -8.87 -1.43 1.09
C LEU A 390 -7.93 -2.20 2.02
N CYS A 391 -6.96 -1.52 2.60
CA CYS A 391 -6.06 -2.05 3.61
C CYS A 391 -6.44 -1.47 4.98
N VAL A 392 -6.62 -2.31 5.98
CA VAL A 392 -6.87 -1.93 7.38
C VAL A 392 -5.78 -2.56 8.22
N GLY A 393 -5.03 -1.76 8.97
CA GLY A 393 -3.84 -2.21 9.71
C GLY A 393 -2.56 -2.31 8.86
N ASP A 394 -1.62 -3.14 9.28
CA ASP A 394 -0.30 -3.28 8.67
C ASP A 394 -0.30 -4.38 7.59
N CYS A 395 -0.70 -4.02 6.37
CA CYS A 395 -0.67 -4.90 5.21
C CYS A 395 0.73 -4.90 4.56
N ASP A 396 1.66 -5.66 5.15
CA ASP A 396 3.03 -5.85 4.66
C ASP A 396 3.32 -7.32 4.32
N ALA A 397 3.33 -7.66 3.03
CA ALA A 397 3.57 -9.00 2.51
C ALA A 397 5.06 -9.42 2.55
N GLU A 398 5.99 -8.49 2.77
CA GLU A 398 7.41 -8.80 3.00
C GLU A 398 7.64 -9.17 4.47
N ARG A 399 6.92 -8.49 5.39
CA ARG A 399 7.05 -8.67 6.83
C ARG A 399 6.22 -9.83 7.38
N TYR A 400 5.03 -10.05 6.85
CA TYR A 400 4.05 -10.97 7.41
C TYR A 400 3.77 -12.15 6.47
N GLY A 401 3.33 -13.26 7.06
CA GLY A 401 2.69 -14.33 6.32
C GLY A 401 1.31 -13.87 5.88
N THR A 402 0.75 -14.49 4.84
CA THR A 402 -0.60 -14.15 4.39
C THR A 402 -1.50 -15.37 4.31
N HIS A 403 -2.72 -15.22 4.80
CA HIS A 403 -3.82 -16.16 4.58
C HIS A 403 -4.87 -15.45 3.73
N ALA A 404 -5.05 -15.92 2.51
CA ALA A 404 -5.95 -15.30 1.55
C ALA A 404 -7.14 -16.21 1.25
N ILE A 405 -8.32 -15.59 1.16
CA ILE A 405 -9.61 -16.24 0.95
C ILE A 405 -10.28 -15.59 -0.27
N TRP A 406 -10.57 -16.38 -1.30
CA TRP A 406 -10.95 -15.87 -2.63
C TRP A 406 -12.21 -16.50 -3.20
N TRP A 407 -13.00 -15.67 -3.89
CA TRP A 407 -14.14 -16.07 -4.70
C TRP A 407 -13.83 -15.86 -6.18
N THR A 408 -13.11 -16.84 -6.75
CA THR A 408 -12.66 -16.81 -8.16
C THR A 408 -13.58 -17.54 -9.12
N ASN A 409 -14.51 -18.35 -8.61
CA ASN A 409 -15.46 -19.09 -9.45
C ASN A 409 -16.27 -18.12 -10.32
N ARG A 410 -16.33 -18.36 -11.64
CA ARG A 410 -17.05 -17.49 -12.58
C ARG A 410 -18.54 -17.33 -12.22
N ALA A 411 -19.16 -18.35 -11.63
CA ALA A 411 -20.53 -18.26 -11.11
C ALA A 411 -20.60 -17.36 -9.87
N ALA A 412 -19.63 -17.46 -8.95
CA ALA A 412 -19.48 -16.58 -7.79
C ALA A 412 -19.29 -15.13 -8.21
N GLN A 413 -18.34 -14.89 -9.12
CA GLN A 413 -18.05 -13.57 -9.67
C GLN A 413 -19.27 -12.99 -10.35
N LYS A 414 -19.96 -13.75 -11.21
CA LYS A 414 -21.21 -13.28 -11.85
C LYS A 414 -22.30 -12.93 -10.84
N ARG A 415 -22.46 -13.71 -9.76
CA ARG A 415 -23.43 -13.41 -8.71
C ARG A 415 -23.05 -12.13 -7.96
N LEU A 416 -21.79 -11.99 -7.56
CA LEU A 416 -21.28 -10.81 -6.87
C LEU A 416 -21.36 -9.56 -7.75
N LEU A 417 -21.00 -9.67 -9.02
CA LEU A 417 -21.11 -8.58 -9.99
C LEU A 417 -22.56 -8.15 -10.19
N ARG A 418 -23.54 -9.07 -10.23
CA ARG A 418 -24.96 -8.69 -10.30
C ARG A 418 -25.39 -7.86 -9.11
N LEU A 419 -24.90 -8.18 -7.91
CA LEU A 419 -25.18 -7.39 -6.71
C LEU A 419 -24.57 -6.00 -6.79
N VAL A 420 -23.40 -5.86 -7.42
CA VAL A 420 -22.72 -4.57 -7.64
C VAL A 420 -23.32 -3.77 -8.82
N GLU A 421 -23.79 -4.45 -9.87
CA GLU A 421 -24.35 -3.87 -11.10
C GLU A 421 -25.83 -3.47 -10.94
N GLN A 422 -26.62 -4.13 -10.08
CA GLN A 422 -28.03 -3.76 -9.83
C GLN A 422 -28.19 -2.35 -9.23
N GLU A 423 -27.14 -1.80 -8.63
CA GLU A 423 -27.08 -0.39 -8.21
C GLU A 423 -27.07 0.58 -9.41
N ASP A 424 -26.44 0.23 -10.53
CA ASP A 424 -26.26 1.16 -11.67
C ASP A 424 -27.54 1.28 -12.52
N ALA A 425 -28.45 0.30 -12.45
CA ALA A 425 -29.67 0.23 -13.26
C ALA A 425 -30.90 0.87 -12.60
N THR A 426 -30.86 1.19 -11.30
CA THR A 426 -32.00 1.77 -10.58
C THR A 426 -32.08 3.29 -10.66
N GLU A 427 -31.10 3.96 -11.28
CA GLU A 427 -31.06 5.42 -11.44
C GLU A 427 -31.43 5.93 -12.85
N GLY A 428 -32.00 5.08 -13.71
CA GLY A 428 -32.48 5.52 -15.03
C GLY A 428 -33.53 4.60 -15.64
N GLU A 429 -34.80 4.85 -15.33
CA GLU A 429 -35.84 5.20 -16.32
C GLU A 429 -37.25 4.97 -15.77
N ASP A 430 -38.12 5.92 -16.15
CA ASP A 430 -39.55 5.72 -16.31
C ASP A 430 -39.87 4.32 -16.84
N GLN A 431 -40.77 3.65 -16.13
CA GLN A 431 -41.26 2.34 -16.51
C GLN A 431 -42.01 2.43 -17.84
N SER A 432 -41.39 1.96 -18.93
CA SER A 432 -42.15 1.49 -20.08
C SER A 432 -41.71 0.10 -20.52
N LEU A 433 -42.64 -0.82 -20.33
CA LEU A 433 -42.61 -2.21 -20.77
C LEU A 433 -42.20 -2.31 -22.25
N LYS A 434 -41.06 -2.95 -22.56
CA LYS A 434 -40.92 -3.75 -23.79
C LYS A 434 -39.78 -4.78 -23.72
N ARG A 435 -40.16 -5.99 -24.13
CA ARG A 435 -39.37 -7.23 -24.23
C ARG A 435 -38.17 -7.12 -25.19
N LYS A 436 -37.09 -7.82 -24.79
CA LYS A 436 -36.13 -8.56 -25.63
C LYS A 436 -35.48 -7.80 -26.80
N ARG A 437 -34.30 -7.24 -26.52
CA ARG A 437 -33.12 -7.44 -27.37
C ARG A 437 -31.89 -7.35 -26.49
N THR A 438 -30.92 -8.24 -26.71
CA THR A 438 -29.57 -8.24 -26.11
C THR A 438 -28.87 -6.93 -26.44
N GLN A 439 -29.20 -5.89 -25.69
CA GLN A 439 -28.50 -4.62 -25.68
C GLN A 439 -27.26 -4.87 -24.84
N LYS A 440 -26.08 -4.71 -25.44
CA LYS A 440 -24.80 -4.60 -24.72
C LYS A 440 -24.96 -3.46 -23.72
N VAL A 441 -25.38 -3.78 -22.51
CA VAL A 441 -25.28 -2.89 -21.35
C VAL A 441 -23.80 -2.54 -21.26
N GLY A 442 -23.48 -1.25 -21.37
CA GLY A 442 -22.11 -0.76 -21.24
C GLY A 442 -21.63 -0.99 -19.82
N THR A 443 -21.09 -2.18 -19.54
CA THR A 443 -20.47 -2.53 -18.25
C THR A 443 -19.22 -1.67 -18.07
N SER A 444 -19.38 -0.50 -17.46
CA SER A 444 -18.29 0.42 -17.10
C SER A 444 -17.35 -0.18 -16.03
N GLN A 445 -17.81 -1.19 -15.28
CA GLN A 445 -17.01 -1.79 -14.22
C GLN A 445 -16.09 -2.88 -14.77
N THR A 446 -14.79 -2.60 -14.74
CA THR A 446 -13.77 -3.56 -15.14
C THR A 446 -13.67 -4.66 -14.08
N LEU A 447 -13.79 -5.92 -14.50
CA LEU A 447 -13.67 -7.07 -13.61
C LEU A 447 -12.39 -6.99 -12.75
N PRO A 448 -12.51 -7.15 -11.41
CA PRO A 448 -11.37 -7.20 -10.52
C PRO A 448 -10.32 -8.21 -11.01
N ILE A 449 -9.04 -7.85 -10.90
CA ILE A 449 -7.96 -8.79 -11.17
C ILE A 449 -8.12 -9.96 -10.20
N TYR A 450 -8.14 -11.19 -10.72
CA TYR A 450 -8.30 -12.43 -9.96
C TYR A 450 -9.69 -12.69 -9.34
N GLY A 451 -10.50 -11.66 -9.11
CA GLY A 451 -11.84 -11.77 -8.54
C GLY A 451 -11.97 -11.00 -7.23
N PHE A 452 -12.84 -11.46 -6.34
CA PHE A 452 -13.06 -10.87 -5.03
C PHE A 452 -12.33 -11.69 -3.97
N GLY A 453 -11.71 -11.03 -2.99
CA GLY A 453 -11.01 -11.74 -1.92
C GLY A 453 -10.68 -10.89 -0.71
N VAL A 454 -10.27 -11.57 0.35
CA VAL A 454 -9.78 -11.00 1.61
C VAL A 454 -8.43 -11.63 1.90
N VAL A 455 -7.44 -10.81 2.25
CA VAL A 455 -6.08 -11.24 2.59
C VAL A 455 -5.77 -10.80 4.01
N TYR A 456 -5.48 -11.75 4.88
CA TYR A 456 -5.04 -11.52 6.25
C TYR A 456 -3.52 -11.55 6.32
N TYR A 457 -2.92 -10.58 7.00
CA TYR A 457 -1.48 -10.49 7.24
C TYR A 457 -1.21 -10.94 8.67
N LEU A 458 -0.50 -12.06 8.81
CA LEU A 458 -0.26 -12.74 10.08
C LEU A 458 1.22 -12.61 10.45
N ASP A 459 1.49 -12.21 11.69
CA ASP A 459 2.85 -12.30 12.22
C ASP A 459 3.25 -13.76 12.49
N ARG A 460 4.47 -13.95 13.02
CA ARG A 460 5.00 -15.30 13.28
C ARG A 460 4.24 -16.06 14.36
N VAL A 461 3.55 -15.35 15.25
CA VAL A 461 2.74 -15.95 16.31
C VAL A 461 1.31 -16.21 15.82
N GLY A 462 0.98 -15.77 14.60
CA GLY A 462 -0.34 -15.90 14.01
C GLY A 462 -1.30 -14.78 14.36
N LYS A 463 -0.82 -13.68 14.93
CA LYS A 463 -1.65 -12.51 15.19
C LYS A 463 -1.90 -11.74 13.89
N ILE A 464 -3.16 -11.38 13.65
CA ILE A 464 -3.56 -10.55 12.53
C ILE A 464 -3.04 -9.13 12.74
N GLN A 465 -2.13 -8.70 11.87
CA GLN A 465 -1.55 -7.35 11.86
C GLN A 465 -2.26 -6.43 10.87
N GLY A 466 -2.82 -7.00 9.80
CA GLY A 466 -3.55 -6.25 8.79
C GLY A 466 -4.51 -7.11 7.98
N ILE A 467 -5.47 -6.46 7.33
CA ILE A 467 -6.44 -7.09 6.44
C ILE A 467 -6.56 -6.24 5.17
N MET A 468 -6.40 -6.87 4.01
CA MET A 468 -6.65 -6.26 2.71
C MET A 468 -7.90 -6.88 2.08
N THR A 469 -8.90 -6.07 1.74
CA THR A 469 -9.97 -6.48 0.83
C THR A 469 -9.54 -6.21 -0.61
N TRP A 470 -9.97 -7.07 -1.53
CA TRP A 470 -9.65 -6.97 -2.94
C TRP A 470 -10.88 -7.16 -3.82
N GLY A 471 -11.12 -6.20 -4.70
CA GLY A 471 -12.26 -6.17 -5.62
C GLY A 471 -13.61 -5.86 -4.96
N LEU A 472 -13.70 -5.86 -3.63
CA LEU A 472 -14.93 -5.60 -2.90
C LEU A 472 -15.26 -4.10 -2.88
N PRO A 473 -16.56 -3.71 -2.88
CA PRO A 473 -16.94 -2.33 -2.64
C PRO A 473 -16.63 -1.96 -1.19
N PHE A 474 -15.96 -0.82 -0.99
CA PHE A 474 -15.63 -0.30 0.34
C PHE A 474 -15.95 1.18 0.49
N CYS A 475 -16.60 1.77 -0.52
CA CYS A 475 -16.98 3.17 -0.53
C CYS A 475 -18.39 3.35 -1.05
N ASN A 476 -19.08 4.34 -0.50
CA ASN A 476 -20.36 4.78 -1.01
C ASN A 476 -20.14 5.55 -2.32
N LYS A 477 -20.81 5.12 -3.39
CA LYS A 477 -20.70 5.72 -4.74
C LYS A 477 -21.08 7.21 -4.77
N LYS A 478 -22.01 7.66 -3.91
CA LYS A 478 -22.57 9.03 -3.96
C LYS A 478 -21.62 10.09 -3.44
N ASN A 479 -20.88 9.79 -2.37
CA ASN A 479 -20.01 10.76 -1.69
C ASN A 479 -18.54 10.31 -1.61
N GLY A 480 -18.21 9.12 -2.12
CA GLY A 480 -16.88 8.52 -2.04
C GLY A 480 -16.43 8.22 -0.61
N SER A 481 -17.33 8.30 0.40
CA SER A 481 -17.00 8.03 1.80
C SER A 481 -16.77 6.53 2.03
N LEU A 482 -15.89 6.21 2.97
CA LEU A 482 -15.62 4.83 3.37
C LEU A 482 -16.83 4.22 4.08
N ASN A 483 -17.12 2.96 3.79
CA ASN A 483 -18.06 2.13 4.55
C ASN A 483 -17.52 1.94 5.98
N GLN A 484 -18.02 2.73 6.92
CA GLN A 484 -17.52 2.74 8.30
C GLN A 484 -17.87 1.45 9.03
N SER A 485 -18.97 0.79 8.66
CA SER A 485 -19.36 -0.50 9.22
C SER A 485 -18.33 -1.59 8.87
N LEU A 486 -17.90 -1.64 7.61
CA LEU A 486 -16.86 -2.53 7.12
C LEU A 486 -15.53 -2.25 7.79
N VAL A 487 -15.11 -0.97 7.84
CA VAL A 487 -13.86 -0.57 8.49
C VAL A 487 -13.88 -0.96 9.98
N GLY A 488 -14.96 -0.66 10.70
CA GLY A 488 -15.12 -1.02 12.10
C GLY A 488 -15.06 -2.53 12.33
N PHE A 489 -15.70 -3.32 11.46
CA PHE A 489 -15.65 -4.78 11.53
C PHE A 489 -14.24 -5.33 11.28
N LEU A 490 -13.52 -4.82 10.28
CA LEU A 490 -12.14 -5.22 10.00
C LEU A 490 -11.20 -4.88 11.17
N LYS A 491 -11.35 -3.69 11.77
CA LYS A 491 -10.62 -3.30 12.99
C LYS A 491 -10.91 -4.25 14.15
N SER A 492 -12.18 -4.64 14.34
CA SER A 492 -12.57 -5.60 15.37
C SER A 492 -11.92 -6.97 15.18
N ILE A 493 -11.79 -7.45 13.93
CA ILE A 493 -11.10 -8.72 13.65
C ILE A 493 -9.62 -8.63 14.06
N ILE A 494 -8.93 -7.54 13.71
CA ILE A 494 -7.52 -7.31 14.07
C ILE A 494 -7.35 -7.26 15.60
N LEU A 495 -8.22 -6.51 16.29
CA LEU A 495 -8.13 -6.34 17.74
C LEU A 495 -8.43 -7.61 18.52
N THR A 496 -9.38 -8.42 18.04
CA THR A 496 -9.81 -9.65 18.73
C THR A 496 -8.98 -10.86 18.37
N ASN A 497 -8.30 -10.86 17.21
CA ASN A 497 -7.57 -12.00 16.65
C ASN A 497 -8.39 -13.30 16.63
N GLY A 498 -9.73 -13.19 16.52
CA GLY A 498 -10.64 -14.33 16.64
C GLY A 498 -10.64 -15.06 17.99
N GLY A 499 -10.07 -14.46 19.04
CA GLY A 499 -9.90 -15.09 20.35
C GLY A 499 -8.72 -16.07 20.42
N ILE A 500 -7.87 -16.11 19.39
CA ILE A 500 -6.73 -17.03 19.30
C ILE A 500 -5.47 -16.28 19.76
N THR A 501 -4.73 -16.83 20.70
CA THR A 501 -3.56 -16.18 21.30
C THR A 501 -2.24 -16.53 20.61
N SER A 502 -2.11 -17.77 20.12
CA SER A 502 -0.93 -18.26 19.39
C SER A 502 -1.30 -19.39 18.42
N LEU A 503 -0.44 -19.64 17.44
CA LEU A 503 -0.54 -20.75 16.49
C LEU A 503 0.49 -21.85 16.79
N ASP A 504 0.53 -22.32 18.04
CA ASP A 504 1.52 -23.31 18.46
C ASP A 504 1.09 -24.75 18.16
N THR A 505 -0.22 -24.99 17.97
CA THR A 505 -0.77 -26.33 17.69
C THR A 505 -1.51 -26.38 16.36
N GLU A 506 -1.52 -27.55 15.73
CA GLU A 506 -2.29 -27.82 14.51
C GLU A 506 -3.79 -27.50 14.70
N ARG A 507 -4.34 -27.78 15.90
CA ARG A 507 -5.72 -27.43 16.24
C ARG A 507 -5.96 -25.93 16.21
N ASP A 508 -4.99 -25.12 16.63
CA ASP A 508 -5.10 -23.67 16.60
C ASP A 508 -4.99 -23.13 15.17
N HIS A 509 -4.18 -23.75 14.31
CA HIS A 509 -4.17 -23.46 12.87
C HIS A 509 -5.53 -23.74 12.21
N ILE A 510 -6.17 -24.88 12.51
CA ILE A 510 -7.49 -25.23 11.98
C ILE A 510 -8.54 -24.23 12.48
N ARG A 511 -8.54 -23.92 13.79
CA ARG A 511 -9.45 -22.93 14.41
C ARG A 511 -9.28 -21.56 13.78
N MET A 512 -8.05 -21.12 13.53
CA MET A 512 -7.76 -19.86 12.86
C MET A 512 -8.29 -19.88 11.42
N SER A 513 -8.04 -20.95 10.65
CA SER A 513 -8.55 -21.08 9.28
C SER A 513 -10.08 -21.01 9.22
N ASP A 514 -10.76 -21.68 10.16
CA ASP A 514 -12.23 -21.67 10.30
C ASP A 514 -12.78 -20.29 10.66
N TYR A 515 -12.14 -19.63 11.63
CA TYR A 515 -12.48 -18.28 12.02
C TYR A 515 -12.31 -17.31 10.85
N LEU A 516 -11.16 -17.33 10.15
CA LEU A 516 -10.88 -16.45 9.02
C LEU A 516 -11.85 -16.67 7.86
N SER A 517 -12.23 -17.93 7.59
CA SER A 517 -13.26 -18.26 6.59
C SER A 517 -14.61 -17.63 6.93
N THR A 518 -15.05 -17.79 8.17
CA THR A 518 -16.33 -17.24 8.66
C THR A 518 -16.31 -15.71 8.67
N ALA A 519 -15.21 -15.12 9.15
CA ALA A 519 -15.00 -13.69 9.16
C ALA A 519 -15.00 -13.13 7.73
N SER A 520 -14.32 -13.78 6.77
CA SER A 520 -14.27 -13.35 5.37
C SER A 520 -15.66 -13.32 4.73
N LYS A 521 -16.50 -14.33 4.97
CA LYS A 521 -17.88 -14.32 4.48
C LYS A 521 -18.67 -13.12 5.02
N ARG A 522 -18.50 -12.79 6.30
CA ARG A 522 -19.12 -11.59 6.92
C ARG A 522 -18.54 -10.29 6.38
N VAL A 523 -17.24 -10.23 6.10
CA VAL A 523 -16.59 -9.08 5.43
C VAL A 523 -17.24 -8.83 4.08
N VAL A 524 -17.40 -9.86 3.26
CA VAL A 524 -18.05 -9.73 1.95
C VAL A 524 -19.52 -9.30 2.09
N ALA A 525 -20.27 -9.91 3.01
CA ALA A 525 -21.65 -9.52 3.26
C ALA A 525 -21.75 -8.04 3.70
N THR A 526 -20.88 -7.58 4.60
CA THR A 526 -20.86 -6.19 5.10
C THR A 526 -20.49 -5.20 4.00
N ALA A 527 -19.50 -5.55 3.18
CA ALA A 527 -19.10 -4.75 2.02
C ALA A 527 -20.26 -4.54 1.04
N LEU A 528 -21.11 -5.56 0.85
CA LEU A 528 -22.26 -5.53 -0.04
C LEU A 528 -23.57 -5.04 0.62
N LYS A 529 -23.62 -4.92 1.95
CA LYS A 529 -24.85 -4.57 2.68
C LYS A 529 -25.18 -3.07 2.60
N GLU A 530 -24.19 -2.18 2.70
CA GLU A 530 -24.44 -0.73 2.52
C GLU A 530 -24.91 -0.39 1.08
N SER A 531 -24.61 -1.27 0.12
CA SER A 531 -25.16 -1.22 -1.24
C SER A 531 -26.66 -1.57 -1.33
N GLN A 532 -27.26 -2.14 -0.27
CA GLN A 532 -28.63 -2.63 -0.26
C GLN A 532 -29.61 -1.78 0.56
N GLU A 533 -29.16 -0.77 1.33
CA GLU A 533 -30.07 0.08 2.13
C GLU A 533 -31.08 0.89 1.30
N SER A 534 -30.95 0.91 -0.04
CA SER A 534 -31.95 1.47 -0.97
C SER A 534 -32.92 0.45 -1.57
N LEU A 535 -32.84 -0.83 -1.21
CA LEU A 535 -33.71 -1.89 -1.72
C LEU A 535 -34.56 -2.47 -0.58
N ASN A 536 -35.88 -2.35 -0.74
CA ASN A 536 -36.94 -2.85 0.13
C ASN A 536 -36.63 -4.18 0.85
N ASP A 537 -37.24 -4.32 2.04
CA ASP A 537 -37.27 -5.41 3.04
C ASP A 537 -37.41 -6.88 2.58
N HIS A 538 -37.30 -7.20 1.29
CA HIS A 538 -37.43 -8.55 0.75
C HIS A 538 -36.12 -9.30 0.48
N TYR A 539 -34.96 -8.66 0.60
CA TYR A 539 -33.64 -9.32 0.44
C TYR A 539 -32.65 -8.92 1.53
N GLN A 540 -33.13 -8.83 2.79
CA GLN A 540 -32.20 -8.80 3.90
C GLN A 540 -31.45 -10.14 3.90
N LEU A 541 -30.15 -10.11 3.60
CA LEU A 541 -29.21 -11.23 3.75
C LEU A 541 -29.13 -11.65 5.24
N GLY A 542 -30.21 -12.26 5.74
CA GLY A 542 -30.26 -12.94 7.02
C GLY A 542 -29.42 -14.21 6.97
N GLY A 543 -29.06 -14.74 8.14
CA GLY A 543 -28.07 -15.80 8.33
C GLY A 543 -28.19 -17.05 7.44
N SER A 544 -29.32 -17.30 6.78
CA SER A 544 -29.55 -18.40 5.83
C SER A 544 -29.00 -18.16 4.41
N GLU A 545 -28.83 -16.91 3.93
CA GLU A 545 -28.31 -16.65 2.57
C GLU A 545 -26.77 -16.59 2.51
N LEU A 546 -26.10 -16.46 3.66
CA LEU A 546 -24.64 -16.60 3.78
C LEU A 546 -24.15 -18.02 3.47
N GLU A 547 -25.02 -19.03 3.56
CA GLU A 547 -24.76 -20.41 3.15
C GLU A 547 -24.81 -20.60 1.62
N LEU A 548 -25.44 -19.68 0.89
CA LEU A 548 -25.49 -19.68 -0.58
C LEU A 548 -24.25 -19.08 -1.22
N PHE A 549 -23.33 -18.53 -0.42
CA PHE A 549 -22.05 -18.06 -0.91
C PHE A 549 -21.20 -19.25 -1.38
N PRO A 550 -20.72 -19.24 -2.63
CA PRO A 550 -19.89 -20.31 -3.16
C PRO A 550 -18.64 -20.50 -2.30
N ARG A 551 -18.21 -21.77 -2.17
CA ARG A 551 -17.05 -22.15 -1.35
C ARG A 551 -15.82 -21.34 -1.78
N PRO A 552 -15.20 -20.58 -0.87
CA PRO A 552 -14.01 -19.80 -1.20
C PRO A 552 -12.78 -20.71 -1.30
N LEU A 553 -11.77 -20.24 -2.03
CA LEU A 553 -10.45 -20.83 -2.10
C LEU A 553 -9.54 -20.22 -1.05
N HIS A 554 -8.73 -21.06 -0.42
CA HIS A 554 -7.76 -20.67 0.59
C HIS A 554 -6.35 -20.72 -0.01
N ARG A 555 -5.51 -19.77 0.40
CA ARG A 555 -4.08 -19.79 0.11
C ARG A 555 -3.29 -19.24 1.27
N PHE A 556 -2.32 -20.01 1.72
CA PHE A 556 -1.37 -19.61 2.72
C PHE A 556 -0.02 -19.30 2.09
N THR A 557 0.62 -18.21 2.52
CA THR A 557 1.99 -17.85 2.17
C THR A 557 2.74 -17.57 3.46
N GLU A 558 3.80 -18.30 3.74
CA GLU A 558 4.58 -18.14 4.96
C GLU A 558 5.31 -16.80 5.01
N ALA A 559 5.48 -16.27 6.22
CA ALA A 559 6.31 -15.10 6.46
C ALA A 559 7.76 -15.42 6.09
N ARG A 560 8.39 -14.62 5.22
CA ARG A 560 9.81 -14.80 4.94
C ARG A 560 10.64 -14.50 6.20
N PRO A 561 11.59 -15.38 6.58
CA PRO A 561 12.50 -15.09 7.68
C PRO A 561 13.32 -13.82 7.36
N PRO A 562 13.75 -13.03 8.36
CA PRO A 562 14.48 -11.78 8.13
C PRO A 562 15.76 -11.98 7.35
N SER A 563 16.43 -13.13 7.55
CA SER A 563 17.61 -13.55 6.80
C SER A 563 17.33 -13.72 5.30
N ALA A 564 16.10 -14.08 4.91
CA ALA A 564 15.68 -14.15 3.51
C ALA A 564 15.13 -12.82 2.96
N ARG A 565 15.08 -11.75 3.78
CA ARG A 565 14.68 -10.39 3.36
C ARG A 565 15.86 -9.56 2.86
N SER A 566 17.06 -10.14 2.81
CA SER A 566 18.20 -9.51 2.14
C SER A 566 17.81 -9.15 0.71
N PHE A 567 17.73 -7.85 0.42
CA PHE A 567 17.62 -7.32 -0.93
C PHE A 567 18.63 -8.05 -1.80
N SER A 568 18.13 -8.68 -2.87
CA SER A 568 18.89 -9.14 -4.04
C SER A 568 20.39 -9.30 -3.75
N VAL A 569 20.75 -10.30 -2.94
CA VAL A 569 22.13 -10.77 -2.92
C VAL A 569 22.39 -11.17 -4.36
N LEU A 570 23.25 -10.41 -5.03
CA LEU A 570 23.70 -10.64 -6.41
C LEU A 570 24.32 -12.03 -6.47
N LYS A 571 23.49 -13.06 -6.68
CA LYS A 571 23.95 -14.41 -6.91
C LYS A 571 24.44 -14.43 -8.36
N ARG A 572 25.74 -14.23 -8.54
CA ARG A 572 26.40 -14.54 -9.81
C ARG A 572 26.17 -16.02 -10.09
N ARG A 573 25.47 -16.31 -11.17
CA ARG A 573 25.21 -17.68 -11.61
C ARG A 573 26.36 -18.13 -12.50
N ASP A 574 27.55 -18.32 -11.93
CA ASP A 574 28.63 -19.04 -12.60
C ASP A 574 29.35 -19.91 -11.57
N GLY A 575 29.05 -21.21 -11.62
CA GLY A 575 29.83 -22.22 -10.92
C GLY A 575 31.23 -22.24 -11.51
N LEU A 576 32.16 -21.53 -10.88
CA LEU A 576 33.62 -21.75 -10.85
C LEU A 576 34.42 -20.58 -10.23
N SER A 577 33.80 -19.65 -9.48
CA SER A 577 34.57 -18.68 -8.69
C SER A 577 34.01 -18.50 -7.28
N HIS A 578 34.87 -18.69 -6.27
CA HIS A 578 34.60 -18.33 -4.89
C HIS A 578 34.55 -16.80 -4.79
N GLY A 579 33.37 -16.22 -4.94
CA GLY A 579 33.10 -14.82 -4.66
C GLY A 579 32.61 -14.65 -3.23
N ILE A 580 33.51 -14.30 -2.32
CA ILE A 580 33.19 -13.89 -0.95
C ILE A 580 32.64 -12.46 -0.99
N LEU A 581 31.38 -12.29 -0.59
CA LEU A 581 30.88 -11.13 0.17
C LEU A 581 29.45 -11.42 0.62
N GLY A 582 29.28 -11.61 1.94
CA GLY A 582 27.99 -11.80 2.60
C GLY A 582 27.79 -13.13 3.34
N GLN A 583 28.85 -13.88 3.66
CA GLN A 583 28.76 -14.86 4.73
C GLN A 583 28.65 -14.11 6.05
N ASP A 584 27.54 -14.34 6.76
CA ASP A 584 27.45 -14.06 8.19
C ASP A 584 28.56 -14.86 8.88
N LEU A 585 29.53 -14.16 9.43
CA LEU A 585 30.75 -14.72 10.03
C LEU A 585 30.52 -15.20 11.48
N PHE A 586 29.26 -15.29 11.94
CA PHE A 586 28.91 -15.65 13.31
C PHE A 586 27.61 -16.45 13.46
N ASP A 587 27.34 -17.45 12.60
CA ASP A 587 26.35 -18.47 12.95
C ASP A 587 26.87 -19.87 12.60
N SER A 588 27.65 -20.42 13.52
CA SER A 588 27.92 -21.85 13.60
C SER A 588 27.16 -22.39 14.80
N PHE A 589 25.87 -22.67 14.62
CA PHE A 589 25.17 -23.55 15.56
C PHE A 589 25.46 -24.99 15.13
N THR A 590 26.45 -25.60 15.80
CA THR A 590 26.68 -27.04 15.77
C THR A 590 25.77 -27.65 16.84
N GLU A 591 24.73 -28.37 16.43
CA GLU A 591 24.04 -29.27 17.36
C GLU A 591 24.95 -30.46 17.68
N PRO A 592 25.13 -30.83 18.97
CA PRO A 592 25.70 -32.12 19.31
C PRO A 592 24.68 -33.21 18.96
N LEU A 593 25.07 -34.12 18.06
CA LEU A 593 24.42 -35.42 17.87
C LEU A 593 24.46 -36.18 19.20
N VAL A 594 23.32 -36.26 19.87
CA VAL A 594 23.05 -37.27 20.90
C VAL A 594 22.07 -38.26 20.27
N ASP A 595 22.56 -39.47 20.01
CA ASP A 595 21.76 -40.60 19.55
C ASP A 595 20.79 -41.04 20.67
N ASP A 596 19.56 -40.55 20.64
CA ASP A 596 18.47 -41.15 21.41
C ASP A 596 17.79 -42.25 20.57
N PRO A 597 17.62 -43.48 21.10
CA PRO A 597 16.95 -44.55 20.37
C PRO A 597 15.45 -44.28 20.22
N ILE A 598 14.96 -44.52 19.00
CA ILE A 598 13.55 -44.45 18.58
C ILE A 598 12.68 -45.36 19.46
N PRO A 599 11.58 -44.88 20.07
CA PRO A 599 10.64 -45.76 20.75
C PRO A 599 9.81 -46.53 19.72
N VAL A 600 9.82 -47.86 19.83
CA VAL A 600 8.95 -48.77 19.09
C VAL A 600 7.53 -48.68 19.69
N PRO A 601 6.46 -48.51 18.89
CA PRO A 601 5.11 -48.55 19.43
C PRO A 601 4.68 -49.98 19.77
N ASP A 602 4.23 -50.17 21.01
CA ASP A 602 3.65 -51.42 21.53
C ASP A 602 2.20 -51.58 21.03
N PRO A 603 1.86 -52.64 20.28
CA PRO A 603 0.51 -52.88 19.79
C PRO A 603 -0.28 -53.72 20.80
N SER A 604 -0.55 -53.18 21.99
CA SER A 604 -1.54 -53.81 22.87
C SER A 604 -2.11 -52.83 23.91
N GLN A 605 -3.29 -52.25 23.63
CA GLN A 605 -4.35 -52.17 24.63
C GLN A 605 -5.72 -51.82 24.02
N ASN A 606 -6.71 -52.55 24.54
CA ASN A 606 -8.04 -52.77 24.01
C ASN A 606 -9.02 -51.62 24.28
N VAL A 607 -9.91 -51.42 23.30
CA VAL A 607 -11.38 -51.47 23.38
C VAL A 607 -12.07 -50.97 24.66
N GLY A 608 -13.01 -50.02 24.49
CA GLY A 608 -14.11 -49.80 25.43
C GLY A 608 -15.17 -48.79 24.95
N PHE A 609 -16.30 -49.32 24.43
CA PHE A 609 -17.72 -48.86 24.45
C PHE A 609 -18.05 -47.34 24.46
N ALA A 610 -19.01 -46.80 23.70
CA ALA A 610 -20.33 -47.35 23.36
C ALA A 610 -20.93 -46.69 22.10
N ALA A 611 -21.65 -47.51 21.32
CA ALA A 611 -22.59 -47.06 20.30
C ALA A 611 -23.94 -46.68 20.95
N ARG A 612 -24.54 -45.57 20.52
CA ARG A 612 -26.00 -45.41 20.50
C ARG A 612 -26.42 -44.72 19.20
N GLU A 613 -27.42 -45.34 18.56
CA GLU A 613 -28.21 -44.94 17.39
C GLU A 613 -27.63 -45.24 15.99
N ALA A 614 -27.91 -46.45 15.51
CA ALA A 614 -27.63 -46.90 14.14
C ALA A 614 -28.36 -46.11 13.03
N GLN A 615 -29.39 -45.32 13.37
CA GLN A 615 -30.05 -44.40 12.44
C GLN A 615 -29.21 -43.15 12.16
N SER A 616 -28.43 -42.67 13.15
CA SER A 616 -27.56 -41.50 12.97
C SER A 616 -26.35 -41.82 12.10
N MET A 617 -25.80 -43.04 12.20
CA MET A 617 -24.72 -43.52 11.33
C MET A 617 -25.13 -43.62 9.86
N TYR A 618 -26.35 -44.07 9.56
CA TYR A 618 -26.85 -44.15 8.18
C TYR A 618 -27.04 -42.76 7.58
N GLU A 619 -27.58 -41.81 8.34
CA GLU A 619 -27.69 -40.41 7.91
C GLU A 619 -26.32 -39.74 7.76
N TRP A 620 -25.35 -40.05 8.62
CA TRP A 620 -23.96 -39.59 8.51
C TRP A 620 -23.26 -40.18 7.27
N ASP A 621 -23.45 -41.46 6.98
CA ASP A 621 -22.88 -42.11 5.79
C ASP A 621 -23.51 -41.59 4.50
N VAL A 622 -24.82 -41.32 4.49
CA VAL A 622 -25.51 -40.68 3.38
C VAL A 622 -25.06 -39.22 3.21
N TYR A 623 -24.81 -38.51 4.32
CA TYR A 623 -24.24 -37.16 4.30
C TYR A 623 -22.81 -37.18 3.74
N GLN A 624 -21.93 -38.08 4.19
CA GLN A 624 -20.58 -38.27 3.63
C GLN A 624 -20.60 -38.65 2.17
N GLN A 625 -21.52 -39.51 1.74
CA GLN A 625 -21.63 -39.89 0.34
C GLN A 625 -22.14 -38.73 -0.51
N LYS A 626 -23.07 -37.92 -0.01
CA LYS A 626 -23.51 -36.68 -0.68
C LYS A 626 -22.39 -35.65 -0.72
N GLU A 627 -21.62 -35.48 0.36
CA GLU A 627 -20.50 -34.56 0.44
C GLU A 627 -19.35 -35.01 -0.48
N ARG A 628 -18.98 -36.30 -0.50
CA ARG A 628 -18.01 -36.86 -1.46
C ARG A 628 -18.46 -36.71 -2.90
N ARG A 629 -19.73 -37.00 -3.23
CA ARG A 629 -20.26 -36.80 -4.59
C ARG A 629 -20.30 -35.33 -4.98
N TRP A 630 -20.55 -34.44 -4.02
CA TRP A 630 -20.49 -33.01 -4.23
C TRP A 630 -19.04 -32.57 -4.48
N ASP A 631 -18.08 -33.02 -3.69
CA ASP A 631 -16.66 -32.74 -3.85
C ASP A 631 -16.11 -33.32 -5.17
N GLU A 632 -16.57 -34.50 -5.59
CA GLU A 632 -16.27 -35.12 -6.90
C GLU A 632 -16.85 -34.31 -8.07
N ASN A 633 -18.09 -33.82 -7.95
CA ASN A 633 -18.69 -32.95 -8.96
C ASN A 633 -18.03 -31.57 -9.00
N GLU A 634 -17.65 -31.03 -7.85
CA GLU A 634 -17.01 -29.71 -7.74
C GLU A 634 -15.53 -29.76 -8.15
N SER A 635 -14.86 -30.91 -8.00
CA SER A 635 -13.51 -31.16 -8.53
C SER A 635 -13.52 -31.44 -10.04
N ARG A 636 -14.56 -32.06 -10.58
CA ARG A 636 -14.82 -32.13 -12.03
C ARG A 636 -15.20 -30.77 -12.63
N ALA A 637 -15.80 -29.88 -11.84
CA ALA A 637 -16.14 -28.51 -12.23
C ALA A 637 -14.97 -27.51 -12.07
N ARG A 638 -13.75 -27.98 -11.75
CA ARG A 638 -12.55 -27.13 -11.69
C ARG A 638 -12.40 -26.36 -13.01
N PRO A 639 -12.43 -25.01 -12.99
CA PRO A 639 -12.11 -24.25 -14.17
C PRO A 639 -10.67 -24.60 -14.61
N PRO A 640 -10.41 -24.85 -15.90
CA PRO A 640 -9.06 -25.18 -16.39
C PRO A 640 -8.03 -24.04 -16.20
N LYS A 641 -8.44 -22.90 -15.63
CA LYS A 641 -7.59 -21.75 -15.25
C LYS A 641 -7.32 -21.64 -13.75
N GLU A 642 -7.80 -22.56 -12.94
CA GLU A 642 -7.56 -22.58 -11.49
C GLU A 642 -6.10 -23.05 -11.26
N GLU A 643 -5.23 -22.18 -10.74
CA GLU A 643 -3.82 -22.53 -10.48
C GLU A 643 -3.73 -23.62 -9.39
N GLN A 644 -2.83 -24.59 -9.52
CA GLN A 644 -2.62 -25.69 -8.56
C GLN A 644 -2.25 -25.22 -7.13
N LEU A 645 -1.98 -23.93 -6.96
CA LEU A 645 -1.57 -23.29 -5.71
C LEU A 645 -2.75 -22.94 -4.77
N TRP A 646 -3.99 -23.17 -5.19
CA TRP A 646 -5.20 -22.81 -4.44
C TRP A 646 -5.84 -24.06 -3.84
N ILE A 647 -6.11 -24.02 -2.53
CA ILE A 647 -6.55 -25.16 -1.74
C ILE A 647 -8.00 -24.91 -1.32
N ARG A 648 -8.88 -25.92 -1.43
CA ARG A 648 -10.22 -25.86 -0.84
C ARG A 648 -10.15 -26.31 0.61
N LYS A 649 -11.04 -25.77 1.44
CA LYS A 649 -11.19 -26.22 2.84
C LYS A 649 -11.39 -27.76 2.85
N GLY A 650 -10.52 -28.48 3.55
CA GLY A 650 -10.49 -29.96 3.58
C GLY A 650 -9.40 -30.63 2.71
N ASP A 651 -8.80 -29.93 1.74
CA ASP A 651 -7.67 -30.43 0.94
C ASP A 651 -6.29 -30.21 1.62
N GLU A 652 -6.28 -29.61 2.81
CA GLU A 652 -5.07 -29.17 3.55
C GLU A 652 -4.12 -30.35 3.86
N LEU A 653 -4.68 -31.50 4.25
CA LEU A 653 -3.95 -32.73 4.58
C LEU A 653 -3.19 -33.32 3.38
N ARG A 654 -3.69 -33.17 2.16
CA ARG A 654 -3.06 -33.75 0.95
C ARG A 654 -1.74 -33.07 0.58
N ASN A 655 -1.57 -31.79 0.93
CA ASN A 655 -0.35 -31.04 0.63
C ASN A 655 0.67 -31.07 1.78
N MET A 656 0.27 -31.26 3.03
CA MET A 656 1.20 -31.56 4.12
C MET A 656 1.97 -32.85 3.83
N THR A 657 1.27 -33.92 3.43
CA THR A 657 1.94 -35.16 3.02
C THR A 657 2.89 -34.98 1.84
N ALA A 658 2.60 -34.07 0.90
CA ALA A 658 3.49 -33.79 -0.24
C ALA A 658 4.72 -32.96 0.16
N ARG A 659 4.56 -32.03 1.12
CA ARG A 659 5.65 -31.20 1.65
C ARG A 659 6.57 -32.00 2.57
N ASP A 660 6.00 -32.85 3.44
CA ASP A 660 6.74 -33.80 4.26
C ASP A 660 7.45 -34.86 3.40
N SER A 661 6.82 -35.30 2.30
CA SER A 661 7.48 -36.16 1.31
C SER A 661 8.62 -35.45 0.59
N LEU A 662 8.50 -34.14 0.30
CA LEU A 662 9.57 -33.34 -0.33
C LEU A 662 10.74 -33.08 0.61
N TYR A 663 10.47 -32.76 1.88
CA TYR A 663 11.51 -32.62 2.92
C TYR A 663 12.17 -33.96 3.25
N SER A 664 11.40 -35.05 3.31
CA SER A 664 11.93 -36.40 3.48
C SER A 664 12.76 -36.85 2.27
N ALA A 665 12.34 -36.52 1.04
CA ALA A 665 13.12 -36.79 -0.16
C ALA A 665 14.41 -35.94 -0.24
N TYR A 666 14.38 -34.68 0.20
CA TYR A 666 15.57 -33.83 0.29
C TYR A 666 16.53 -34.29 1.39
N GLY A 667 16.02 -34.69 2.55
CA GLY A 667 16.82 -35.27 3.64
C GLY A 667 17.45 -36.59 3.24
N SER A 668 16.72 -37.44 2.52
CA SER A 668 17.22 -38.71 1.98
C SER A 668 18.26 -38.52 0.86
N ALA A 669 18.19 -37.41 0.12
CA ALA A 669 19.16 -37.08 -0.93
C ALA A 669 20.45 -36.43 -0.39
N MET A 670 20.41 -35.81 0.79
CA MET A 670 21.56 -35.22 1.48
C MET A 670 22.26 -36.20 2.44
N GLY A 671 21.66 -37.36 2.70
CA GLY A 671 22.19 -38.44 3.54
C GLY A 671 22.79 -39.63 2.78
N ARG A 672 23.43 -39.40 1.63
CA ARG A 672 24.23 -40.41 0.90
C ARG A 672 25.62 -39.91 0.58
#